data_AF-A0A1F9A349-F1
#
_entry.id   AF-A0A1F9A349-F1
#
_cell.length_a   1.000
_cell.length_b   1.000
_cell.length_c   1.000
_cell.angle_alpha   90.00
_cell.angle_beta   90.00
_cell.angle_gamma   90.00
#
_symmetry.space_group_name_H-M   'P 1'
#
loop_
_entity.id
_entity.type
_entity.pdbx_description
1 polymer ?
#
loop_
_entity_poly.entity_id
_entity_poly.type
_entity_poly.pdbx_seq_one_letter_code
_entity_poly.pdbx_strand_id
1 'polypeptide(L)'
;MEKINYVLNNMELVIWSVFPSIDTFRNFKAEKRNVSIVKTFIDLSQSGGLIPKKNEAKFEDLLKRCSELYKDRKPSMEFTFNDVIREIKRETSIKRLVKELKDLAKIFGFEEPDEVLFTRLKKEFHPNSIRKHHALMLFSIWLGLNKPALALNYQTLLGFPRTSSESTENEKNGVMATFAFMGENIDASMIDFLKKELPTCSRDLKIYYLNEKRIQYLATTCIARFPLKEGVVGFPSSYGEAIRDALFLAYQMVITWQLSPLCNARIHFIIALDAGPLDIAELTAKDLLSPELSLDYPIRLSHFAFIIAEQSEQKVIFKELKHPSVWAVEHFWAFPHLKGPPCLTPMRTKTENDAEWLPVTNETAKAFRNALVLGDSKLFKILSVINQYPPKILLSLEVANIITYRRLHHAAIRLLSLVLASDPTNYIARTMRISNFMFLGNYSKDLETAELFYDRGIYDGQFIDQYCPPDPVFYAEYSQIYWSKALKLIKFLRKGLIQDRIEERQTEILDYLKKAEHYAKKGAIFRIYADTRCTSYLMHFAAFRGLIEKDNRLLTDKNLPFVDTQGIFSSVAKSVYDTIGWIIPEDGGDAIDESFSDKRMTITVDTYLNSISSPSFFVCTLFFVCTVLWDFSEPEKQKQVIDRVLLFLDMALGKTEELKKLCLGIYSLTPAYPVIHSPGEYINWILKAKHSIQEIKETGNYETGMKLFLLQFDEETNSEPITFDLIQAEEKAMR
;
A
#
# COMPACT_ATOMS: atom_id res chain seq x y z
N MET A 1 -10.72 0.31 -38.19
CA MET A 1 -9.29 -0.03 -38.07
C MET A 1 -8.77 0.20 -36.65
N GLU A 2 -8.98 1.36 -36.03
CA GLU A 2 -8.51 1.66 -34.66
C GLU A 2 -8.94 0.63 -33.58
N LYS A 3 -10.21 0.20 -33.57
CA LYS A 3 -10.72 -0.75 -32.57
C LYS A 3 -10.12 -2.17 -32.72
N ILE A 4 -9.78 -2.60 -33.93
CA ILE A 4 -9.12 -3.88 -34.18
C ILE A 4 -7.66 -3.81 -33.71
N ASN A 5 -6.96 -2.71 -33.99
CA ASN A 5 -5.60 -2.51 -33.51
C ASN A 5 -5.53 -2.48 -31.98
N TYR A 6 -6.50 -1.82 -31.33
CA TYR A 6 -6.60 -1.82 -29.87
C TYR A 6 -6.79 -3.23 -29.28
N VAL A 7 -7.64 -4.05 -29.90
CA VAL A 7 -7.84 -5.45 -29.50
C VAL A 7 -6.57 -6.28 -29.71
N LEU A 8 -5.90 -6.13 -30.85
CA LEU A 8 -4.66 -6.86 -31.15
C LEU A 8 -3.54 -6.52 -30.16
N ASN A 9 -3.39 -5.24 -29.79
CA ASN A 9 -2.41 -4.80 -28.79
C ASN A 9 -2.69 -5.36 -27.37
N ASN A 10 -3.90 -5.82 -27.09
CA ASN A 10 -4.32 -6.35 -25.79
C ASN A 10 -4.72 -7.84 -25.87
N MET A 11 -4.29 -8.54 -26.91
CA MET A 11 -4.82 -9.86 -27.25
C MET A 11 -4.53 -10.94 -26.18
N GLU A 12 -3.43 -10.86 -25.44
CA GLU A 12 -3.15 -11.79 -24.32
C GLU A 12 -4.20 -11.69 -23.19
N LEU A 13 -4.61 -10.45 -22.86
CA LEU A 13 -5.65 -10.19 -21.86
C LEU A 13 -7.03 -10.60 -22.36
N VAL A 14 -7.32 -10.37 -23.65
CA VAL A 14 -8.55 -10.84 -24.30
C VAL A 14 -8.64 -12.37 -24.23
N ILE A 15 -7.55 -13.06 -24.56
CA ILE A 15 -7.46 -14.51 -24.51
C ILE A 15 -7.72 -15.02 -23.09
N TRP A 16 -7.05 -14.46 -22.08
CA TRP A 16 -7.29 -14.85 -20.68
C TRP A 16 -8.72 -14.56 -20.22
N SER A 17 -9.32 -13.46 -20.67
CA SER A 17 -10.69 -13.08 -20.30
C SER A 17 -11.73 -14.10 -20.79
N VAL A 18 -11.49 -14.78 -21.90
CA VAL A 18 -12.40 -15.77 -22.48
C VAL A 18 -12.01 -17.20 -22.10
N PHE A 19 -10.71 -17.49 -22.11
CA PHE A 19 -10.11 -18.79 -21.88
C PHE A 19 -9.09 -18.69 -20.73
N PRO A 20 -9.54 -18.51 -19.47
CA PRO A 20 -8.65 -18.41 -18.31
C PRO A 20 -7.94 -19.73 -17.98
N SER A 21 -8.37 -20.84 -18.58
CA SER A 21 -7.76 -22.16 -18.47
C SER A 21 -7.90 -22.94 -19.77
N ILE A 22 -7.03 -23.95 -19.96
CA ILE A 22 -7.11 -24.88 -21.10
C ILE A 22 -8.45 -25.62 -21.11
N ASP A 23 -8.97 -25.98 -19.94
CA ASP A 23 -10.24 -26.69 -19.84
C ASP A 23 -11.40 -25.85 -20.38
N THR A 24 -11.39 -24.54 -20.10
CA THR A 24 -12.37 -23.60 -20.66
C THR A 24 -12.32 -23.59 -22.19
N PHE A 25 -11.12 -23.59 -22.77
CA PHE A 25 -10.93 -23.65 -24.21
C PHE A 25 -11.40 -24.97 -24.82
N ARG A 26 -11.03 -26.11 -24.22
CA ARG A 26 -11.43 -27.45 -24.70
C ARG A 26 -12.94 -27.65 -24.65
N ASN A 27 -13.58 -27.21 -23.55
CA ASN A 27 -15.04 -27.24 -23.40
C ASN A 27 -15.73 -26.36 -24.44
N PHE A 28 -15.18 -25.17 -24.72
CA PHE A 28 -15.72 -24.28 -25.76
C PHE A 28 -15.57 -24.88 -27.16
N LYS A 29 -14.44 -25.51 -27.47
CA LYS A 29 -14.15 -26.12 -28.78
C LYS A 29 -15.01 -27.36 -29.06
N ALA A 30 -15.40 -28.12 -28.04
CA ALA A 30 -16.21 -29.32 -28.19
C ALA A 30 -17.56 -29.06 -28.89
N GLU A 31 -18.07 -27.83 -28.81
CA GLU A 31 -19.29 -27.40 -29.48
C GLU A 31 -19.01 -27.08 -30.97
N LYS A 32 -19.62 -27.83 -31.90
CA LYS A 32 -19.39 -27.69 -33.36
C LYS A 32 -19.58 -26.27 -33.89
N ARG A 33 -20.45 -25.47 -33.26
CA ARG A 33 -20.76 -24.09 -33.63
C ARG A 33 -19.61 -23.11 -33.35
N ASN A 34 -18.64 -23.49 -32.53
CA ASN A 34 -17.55 -22.63 -32.09
C ASN A 34 -16.25 -22.81 -32.90
N VAL A 35 -16.22 -23.78 -33.82
CA VAL A 35 -15.02 -24.10 -34.62
C VAL A 35 -14.53 -22.89 -35.44
N SER A 36 -15.43 -22.09 -36.00
CA SER A 36 -15.09 -20.86 -36.73
C SER A 36 -14.55 -19.75 -35.80
N ILE A 37 -15.08 -19.66 -34.58
CA ILE A 37 -14.63 -18.70 -33.56
C ILE A 37 -13.20 -19.05 -33.12
N VAL A 38 -12.93 -20.33 -32.83
CA VAL A 38 -11.58 -20.81 -32.48
C VAL A 38 -10.57 -20.47 -33.57
N LYS A 39 -10.92 -20.71 -34.85
CA LYS A 39 -10.07 -20.31 -36.00
C LYS A 39 -9.78 -18.82 -36.00
N THR A 40 -10.79 -18.00 -35.69
CA THR A 40 -10.65 -16.53 -35.61
C THR A 40 -9.67 -16.12 -34.50
N PHE A 41 -9.74 -16.74 -33.32
CA PHE A 41 -8.78 -16.48 -32.24
C PHE A 41 -7.34 -16.87 -32.62
N ILE A 42 -7.15 -18.01 -33.29
CA ILE A 42 -5.84 -18.44 -33.78
C ILE A 42 -5.31 -17.46 -34.84
N ASP A 43 -6.17 -17.05 -35.78
CA ASP A 43 -5.82 -16.09 -36.83
C ASP A 43 -5.40 -14.73 -36.26
N LEU A 44 -6.21 -14.18 -35.34
CA LEU A 44 -5.91 -12.91 -34.68
C LEU A 44 -4.63 -12.99 -33.82
N SER A 45 -4.40 -14.12 -33.14
CA SER A 45 -3.18 -14.32 -32.34
C SER A 45 -1.93 -14.37 -33.21
N GLN A 46 -2.02 -14.93 -34.41
CA GLN A 46 -0.91 -14.90 -35.36
C GLN A 46 -0.72 -13.50 -35.94
N SER A 47 -1.79 -12.83 -36.35
CA SER A 47 -1.73 -11.46 -36.89
C SER A 47 -1.22 -10.45 -35.86
N GLY A 48 -1.47 -10.68 -34.57
CA GLY A 48 -0.91 -9.90 -33.47
C GLY A 48 0.51 -10.31 -33.04
N GLY A 49 1.15 -11.26 -33.73
CA GLY A 49 2.52 -11.70 -33.44
C GLY A 49 2.69 -12.58 -32.19
N LEU A 50 1.60 -13.03 -31.56
CA LEU A 50 1.66 -13.83 -30.32
C LEU A 50 2.01 -15.30 -30.56
N ILE A 51 1.68 -15.81 -31.75
CA ILE A 51 2.10 -17.15 -32.20
C ILE A 51 2.79 -17.08 -33.56
N PRO A 52 3.84 -17.88 -33.80
CA PRO A 52 4.62 -17.81 -35.03
C PRO A 52 3.90 -18.42 -36.25
N LYS A 53 2.95 -19.34 -36.03
CA LYS A 53 2.20 -20.04 -37.08
C LYS A 53 0.76 -20.30 -36.61
N LYS A 54 -0.19 -20.32 -37.55
CA LYS A 54 -1.60 -20.72 -37.33
C LYS A 54 -1.68 -22.20 -36.97
N ASN A 55 -1.42 -22.52 -35.71
CA ASN A 55 -1.40 -23.87 -35.19
C ASN A 55 -2.10 -23.89 -33.83
N GLU A 56 -3.05 -24.80 -33.67
CA GLU A 56 -3.79 -24.97 -32.43
C GLU A 56 -2.89 -25.35 -31.25
N ALA A 57 -1.88 -26.21 -31.45
CA ALA A 57 -0.93 -26.56 -30.38
C ALA A 57 -0.17 -25.32 -29.87
N LYS A 58 0.18 -24.40 -30.79
CA LYS A 58 0.81 -23.12 -30.43
C LYS A 58 -0.16 -22.16 -29.75
N PHE A 59 -1.44 -22.24 -30.07
CA PHE A 59 -2.46 -21.51 -29.36
C PHE A 59 -2.69 -22.07 -27.95
N GLU A 60 -2.67 -23.39 -27.74
CA GLU A 60 -2.70 -23.99 -26.39
C GLU A 60 -1.47 -23.59 -25.55
N ASP A 61 -0.28 -23.53 -26.15
CA ASP A 61 0.92 -23.00 -25.48
C ASP A 61 0.73 -21.53 -25.05
N LEU A 62 0.14 -20.71 -25.91
CA LEU A 62 -0.20 -19.31 -25.59
C LEU A 62 -1.23 -19.24 -24.45
N LEU A 63 -2.25 -20.10 -24.44
CA LEU A 63 -3.25 -20.16 -23.36
C LEU A 63 -2.59 -20.46 -22.02
N LYS A 64 -1.66 -21.42 -21.96
CA LYS A 64 -0.90 -21.73 -20.74
C LYS A 64 -0.14 -20.52 -20.24
N ARG A 65 0.58 -19.84 -21.14
CA ARG A 65 1.34 -18.63 -20.82
C ARG A 65 0.44 -17.51 -20.29
N CYS A 66 -0.69 -17.25 -20.95
CA CYS A 66 -1.66 -16.24 -20.50
C CYS A 66 -2.30 -16.62 -19.16
N SER A 67 -2.61 -17.90 -18.95
CA SER A 67 -3.17 -18.39 -17.69
C SER A 67 -2.19 -18.18 -16.54
N GLU A 68 -0.91 -18.46 -16.75
CA GLU A 68 0.15 -18.25 -15.78
C GLU A 68 0.40 -16.76 -15.50
N LEU A 69 0.45 -15.94 -16.56
CA LEU A 69 0.66 -14.48 -16.48
C LEU A 69 -0.42 -13.79 -15.64
N TYR A 70 -1.65 -14.31 -15.65
CA TYR A 70 -2.80 -13.72 -14.98
C TYR A 70 -3.37 -14.61 -13.88
N LYS A 71 -2.63 -15.62 -13.39
CA LYS A 71 -3.11 -16.58 -12.38
C LYS A 71 -3.55 -15.91 -11.06
N ASP A 72 -2.89 -14.81 -10.71
CA ASP A 72 -3.13 -14.05 -9.48
C ASP A 72 -4.24 -13.00 -9.65
N ARG A 73 -4.78 -12.84 -10.88
CA ARG A 73 -5.95 -11.98 -11.10
C ARG A 73 -7.21 -12.70 -10.66
N LYS A 74 -7.61 -12.43 -9.43
CA LYS A 74 -8.90 -12.85 -8.88
C LYS A 74 -9.78 -11.62 -8.61
N PRO A 75 -11.11 -11.75 -8.74
CA PRO A 75 -12.03 -10.69 -8.33
C PRO A 75 -11.82 -10.38 -6.85
N SER A 76 -11.83 -9.10 -6.48
CA SER A 76 -11.64 -8.64 -5.10
C SER A 76 -12.87 -8.88 -4.20
N MET A 77 -13.97 -9.38 -4.77
CA MET A 77 -15.24 -9.66 -4.11
C MET A 77 -16.06 -10.68 -4.92
N GLU A 78 -16.94 -11.41 -4.26
CA GLU A 78 -17.98 -12.17 -4.96
C GLU A 78 -18.96 -11.20 -5.62
N PHE A 79 -19.01 -11.23 -6.95
CA PHE A 79 -19.94 -10.42 -7.72
C PHE A 79 -21.19 -11.23 -8.05
N THR A 80 -22.35 -10.57 -8.02
CA THR A 80 -23.49 -11.03 -8.81
C THR A 80 -23.51 -10.33 -10.17
N PHE A 81 -24.24 -10.88 -11.13
CA PHE A 81 -24.43 -10.22 -12.42
C PHE A 81 -25.04 -8.82 -12.27
N ASN A 82 -25.90 -8.62 -11.26
CA ASN A 82 -26.48 -7.33 -10.94
C ASN A 82 -25.45 -6.30 -10.45
N ASP A 83 -24.49 -6.72 -9.63
CA ASP A 83 -23.45 -5.85 -9.10
C ASP A 83 -22.55 -5.32 -10.22
N VAL A 84 -22.13 -6.22 -11.12
CA VAL A 84 -21.31 -5.83 -12.29
C VAL A 84 -22.06 -4.86 -13.20
N ILE A 85 -23.34 -5.12 -13.48
CA ILE A 85 -24.15 -4.22 -14.30
C ILE A 85 -24.36 -2.85 -13.62
N ARG A 86 -24.49 -2.80 -12.29
CA ARG A 86 -24.58 -1.54 -11.54
C ARG A 86 -23.27 -0.75 -11.62
N GLU A 87 -22.14 -1.43 -11.51
CA GLU A 87 -20.83 -0.79 -11.61
C GLU A 87 -20.62 -0.16 -13.00
N ILE A 88 -20.99 -0.88 -14.05
CA ILE A 88 -20.89 -0.38 -15.44
C ILE A 88 -21.82 0.81 -15.70
N LYS A 89 -23.04 0.76 -15.17
CA LYS A 89 -24.05 1.82 -15.37
C LYS A 89 -23.62 3.19 -14.86
N ARG A 90 -22.61 3.28 -14.00
CA ARG A 90 -22.04 4.55 -13.54
C ARG A 90 -21.41 5.36 -14.68
N GLU A 91 -20.93 4.69 -15.73
CA GLU A 91 -20.17 5.31 -16.82
C GLU A 91 -20.73 5.01 -18.21
N THR A 92 -21.38 3.86 -18.38
CA THR A 92 -21.85 3.38 -19.68
C THR A 92 -23.29 2.86 -19.59
N SER A 93 -24.17 3.32 -20.48
CA SER A 93 -25.54 2.81 -20.56
C SER A 93 -25.58 1.38 -21.12
N ILE A 94 -26.59 0.59 -20.74
CA ILE A 94 -26.75 -0.79 -21.26
C ILE A 94 -26.86 -0.79 -22.80
N LYS A 95 -27.53 0.21 -23.38
CA LYS A 95 -27.66 0.35 -24.85
C LYS A 95 -26.30 0.50 -25.52
N ARG A 96 -25.45 1.36 -24.94
CA ARG A 96 -24.08 1.57 -25.42
C ARG A 96 -23.23 0.32 -25.25
N LEU A 97 -23.31 -0.34 -24.09
CA LEU A 97 -22.64 -1.62 -23.83
C LEU A 97 -23.01 -2.66 -24.90
N VAL A 98 -24.31 -2.88 -25.15
CA VAL A 98 -24.76 -3.86 -26.15
C VAL A 98 -24.25 -3.52 -27.55
N LYS A 99 -24.21 -2.23 -27.93
CA LYS A 99 -23.61 -1.81 -29.21
C LYS A 99 -22.13 -2.17 -29.28
N GLU A 100 -21.37 -1.91 -28.22
CA GLU A 100 -19.93 -2.21 -28.16
C GLU A 100 -19.67 -3.73 -28.17
N LEU A 101 -20.52 -4.52 -27.52
CA LEU A 101 -20.46 -5.99 -27.56
C LEU A 101 -20.80 -6.55 -28.94
N LYS A 102 -21.72 -5.93 -29.69
CA LYS A 102 -21.99 -6.31 -31.08
C LYS A 102 -20.80 -6.06 -32.00
N ASP A 103 -20.07 -4.96 -31.79
CA ASP A 103 -18.83 -4.72 -32.53
C ASP A 103 -17.78 -5.81 -32.24
N LEU A 104 -17.63 -6.20 -30.98
CA LEU A 104 -16.74 -7.31 -30.60
C LEU A 104 -17.21 -8.65 -31.18
N ALA A 105 -18.53 -8.89 -31.23
CA ALA A 105 -19.10 -10.08 -31.84
C ALA A 105 -18.70 -10.24 -33.30
N LYS A 106 -18.69 -9.13 -34.06
CA LYS A 106 -18.26 -9.12 -35.46
C LYS A 106 -16.76 -9.41 -35.63
N ILE A 107 -15.93 -8.99 -34.69
CA ILE A 107 -14.47 -9.22 -34.73
C ILE A 107 -14.15 -10.69 -34.49
N PHE A 108 -14.78 -11.31 -33.50
CA PHE A 108 -14.44 -12.67 -33.05
C PHE A 108 -15.37 -13.76 -33.62
N GLY A 109 -16.45 -13.38 -34.30
CA GLY A 109 -17.43 -14.31 -34.88
C GLY A 109 -18.45 -14.87 -33.88
N PHE A 110 -18.66 -14.21 -32.74
CA PHE A 110 -19.68 -14.61 -31.76
C PHE A 110 -21.11 -14.24 -32.22
N GLU A 111 -22.12 -14.85 -31.60
CA GLU A 111 -23.52 -14.43 -31.79
C GLU A 111 -23.76 -13.04 -31.19
N GLU A 112 -24.47 -12.17 -31.93
CA GLU A 112 -24.75 -10.81 -31.47
C GLU A 112 -25.72 -10.81 -30.25
N PRO A 113 -25.32 -10.17 -29.12
CA PRO A 113 -26.20 -10.01 -27.99
C PRO A 113 -27.25 -8.90 -28.22
N ASP A 114 -28.36 -8.97 -27.50
CA ASP A 114 -29.38 -7.91 -27.47
C ASP A 114 -29.67 -7.45 -26.03
N GLU A 115 -30.36 -6.32 -25.90
CA GLU A 115 -30.71 -5.73 -24.60
C GLU A 115 -31.65 -6.65 -23.77
N VAL A 116 -32.45 -7.46 -24.46
CA VAL A 116 -33.39 -8.40 -23.83
C VAL A 116 -32.63 -9.52 -23.12
N LEU A 117 -31.55 -10.01 -23.71
CA LEU A 117 -30.68 -11.03 -23.13
C LEU A 117 -30.05 -10.56 -21.82
N PHE A 118 -29.51 -9.34 -21.79
CA PHE A 118 -28.95 -8.75 -20.57
C PHE A 118 -30.03 -8.49 -19.52
N THR A 119 -31.23 -8.07 -19.94
CA THR A 119 -32.37 -7.91 -19.01
C THR A 119 -32.80 -9.24 -18.41
N ARG A 120 -32.76 -10.33 -19.17
CA ARG A 120 -33.05 -11.69 -18.67
C ARG A 120 -31.99 -12.18 -17.70
N LEU A 121 -30.69 -12.06 -18.05
CA LEU A 121 -29.58 -12.41 -17.15
C LEU A 121 -29.59 -11.59 -15.86
N LYS A 122 -30.10 -10.35 -15.91
CA LYS A 122 -30.29 -9.48 -14.76
C LYS A 122 -31.40 -9.97 -13.80
N LYS A 123 -32.49 -10.49 -14.35
CA LYS A 123 -33.64 -11.01 -13.59
C LYS A 123 -33.33 -12.39 -12.99
N GLU A 124 -32.72 -13.26 -13.77
CA GLU A 124 -32.39 -14.62 -13.38
C GLU A 124 -31.08 -15.02 -14.08
N PHE A 125 -30.02 -15.20 -13.30
CA PHE A 125 -28.71 -15.51 -13.86
C PHE A 125 -28.60 -17.01 -14.15
N HIS A 126 -29.02 -17.40 -15.35
CA HIS A 126 -29.00 -18.79 -15.78
C HIS A 126 -28.41 -18.93 -17.19
N PRO A 127 -27.08 -19.05 -17.35
CA PRO A 127 -26.41 -19.20 -18.65
C PRO A 127 -26.50 -20.65 -19.15
N ASN A 128 -27.65 -21.00 -19.75
CA ASN A 128 -27.96 -22.36 -20.22
C ASN A 128 -28.06 -22.49 -21.75
N SER A 129 -27.73 -21.43 -22.49
CA SER A 129 -27.79 -21.43 -23.94
C SER A 129 -26.51 -20.88 -24.55
N ILE A 130 -26.14 -21.37 -25.73
CA ILE A 130 -24.92 -20.95 -26.43
C ILE A 130 -24.87 -19.43 -26.62
N ARG A 131 -26.03 -18.81 -26.91
CA ARG A 131 -26.17 -17.35 -27.04
C ARG A 131 -25.83 -16.60 -25.74
N LYS A 132 -26.21 -17.14 -24.58
CA LYS A 132 -25.84 -16.57 -23.26
C LYS A 132 -24.36 -16.76 -22.99
N HIS A 133 -23.78 -17.91 -23.32
CA HIS A 133 -22.33 -18.15 -23.19
C HIS A 133 -21.53 -17.18 -24.06
N HIS A 134 -21.91 -17.00 -25.33
CA HIS A 134 -21.28 -16.02 -26.23
C HIS A 134 -21.40 -14.59 -25.70
N ALA A 135 -22.57 -14.20 -25.17
CA ALA A 135 -22.74 -12.89 -24.57
C ALA A 135 -21.87 -12.69 -23.34
N LEU A 136 -21.71 -13.71 -22.48
CA LEU A 136 -20.82 -13.63 -21.31
C LEU A 136 -19.33 -13.61 -21.68
N MET A 137 -18.93 -14.33 -22.74
CA MET A 137 -17.56 -14.26 -23.26
C MET A 137 -17.26 -12.89 -23.87
N LEU A 138 -18.17 -12.34 -24.66
CA LEU A 138 -18.05 -10.97 -25.17
C LEU A 138 -18.00 -9.95 -24.02
N PHE A 139 -18.80 -10.19 -22.98
CA PHE A 139 -18.83 -9.34 -21.80
C PHE A 139 -17.53 -9.43 -20.99
N SER A 140 -16.92 -10.61 -20.85
CA SER A 140 -15.61 -10.75 -20.21
C SER A 140 -14.49 -10.09 -21.00
N ILE A 141 -14.50 -10.17 -22.35
CA ILE A 141 -13.58 -9.40 -23.20
C ILE A 141 -13.71 -7.91 -22.93
N TRP A 142 -14.95 -7.40 -22.93
CA TRP A 142 -15.21 -5.99 -22.69
C TRP A 142 -14.76 -5.55 -21.29
N LEU A 143 -15.02 -6.38 -20.27
CA LEU A 143 -14.57 -6.14 -18.90
C LEU A 143 -13.06 -6.15 -18.79
N GLY A 144 -12.37 -7.11 -19.41
CA GLY A 144 -10.90 -7.15 -19.44
C GLY A 144 -10.30 -5.88 -20.05
N LEU A 145 -10.83 -5.42 -21.18
CA LEU A 145 -10.33 -4.25 -21.89
C LEU A 145 -10.66 -2.91 -21.19
N ASN A 146 -11.87 -2.76 -20.64
CA ASN A 146 -12.36 -1.47 -20.13
C ASN A 146 -12.35 -1.36 -18.60
N LYS A 147 -12.37 -2.50 -17.89
CA LYS A 147 -12.42 -2.60 -16.43
C LYS A 147 -11.48 -3.69 -15.90
N PRO A 148 -10.18 -3.69 -16.27
CA PRO A 148 -9.23 -4.74 -15.89
C PRO A 148 -9.10 -4.93 -14.38
N ALA A 149 -9.33 -3.87 -13.58
CA ALA A 149 -9.29 -3.90 -12.13
C ALA A 149 -10.35 -4.81 -11.48
N LEU A 150 -11.43 -5.16 -12.20
CA LEU A 150 -12.43 -6.09 -11.68
C LEU A 150 -11.97 -7.55 -11.74
N ALA A 151 -10.93 -7.85 -12.54
CA ALA A 151 -10.38 -9.20 -12.71
C ALA A 151 -11.43 -10.29 -13.00
N LEU A 152 -12.51 -9.94 -13.71
CA LEU A 152 -13.59 -10.84 -14.07
C LEU A 152 -13.32 -11.49 -15.43
N ASN A 153 -13.06 -12.80 -15.43
CA ASN A 153 -12.98 -13.62 -16.65
C ASN A 153 -14.28 -14.43 -16.85
N TYR A 154 -14.40 -15.09 -18.00
CA TYR A 154 -15.60 -15.85 -18.36
C TYR A 154 -15.94 -16.95 -17.35
N GLN A 155 -14.95 -17.67 -16.82
CA GLN A 155 -15.17 -18.71 -15.82
C GLN A 155 -15.72 -18.13 -14.52
N THR A 156 -15.20 -16.97 -14.08
CA THR A 156 -15.74 -16.24 -12.94
C THR A 156 -17.19 -15.80 -13.18
N LEU A 157 -17.50 -15.27 -14.36
CA LEU A 157 -18.87 -14.84 -14.68
C LEU A 157 -19.85 -16.02 -14.65
N LEU A 158 -19.44 -17.20 -15.13
CA LEU A 158 -20.27 -18.41 -15.07
C LEU A 158 -20.57 -18.86 -13.63
N GLY A 159 -19.67 -18.56 -12.69
CA GLY A 159 -19.82 -18.90 -11.28
C GLY A 159 -20.75 -17.98 -10.48
N PHE A 160 -21.36 -16.96 -11.12
CA PHE A 160 -22.27 -16.06 -10.40
C PHE A 160 -23.54 -16.79 -9.90
N PRO A 161 -24.05 -16.41 -8.71
CA PRO A 161 -25.24 -17.04 -8.11
C PRO A 161 -26.48 -16.81 -8.97
N ARG A 162 -27.40 -17.79 -9.01
CA ARG A 162 -28.57 -17.78 -9.93
C ARG A 162 -29.57 -16.69 -9.57
N THR A 163 -29.74 -16.44 -8.27
CA THR A 163 -30.55 -15.35 -7.74
C THR A 163 -29.74 -14.47 -6.80
N SER A 164 -30.06 -13.18 -6.73
CA SER A 164 -29.41 -12.22 -5.82
C SER A 164 -29.64 -12.50 -4.33
N SER A 165 -30.52 -13.46 -4.01
CA SER A 165 -30.86 -13.97 -2.68
C SER A 165 -30.11 -15.24 -2.29
N GLU A 166 -29.49 -15.97 -3.23
CA GLU A 166 -28.67 -17.15 -2.90
C GLU A 166 -27.28 -16.77 -2.39
N SER A 167 -26.84 -15.52 -2.54
CA SER A 167 -25.54 -15.06 -2.01
C SER A 167 -25.58 -14.59 -0.55
N THR A 168 -26.67 -14.87 0.17
CA THR A 168 -26.77 -14.63 1.62
C THR A 168 -26.69 -15.97 2.36
N GLU A 169 -25.56 -16.68 2.26
CA GLU A 169 -25.13 -17.35 3.49
C GLU A 169 -24.86 -16.22 4.47
N ASN A 170 -25.64 -16.16 5.55
CA ASN A 170 -25.42 -15.21 6.63
C ASN A 170 -23.96 -15.34 7.06
N GLU A 171 -23.15 -14.34 6.77
CA GLU A 171 -21.75 -14.29 7.20
C GLU A 171 -21.75 -14.28 8.73
N LYS A 172 -21.57 -15.47 9.34
CA LYS A 172 -21.76 -15.62 10.79
C LYS A 172 -20.60 -15.02 11.59
N ASN A 173 -19.44 -14.81 10.96
CA ASN A 173 -18.22 -14.41 11.63
C ASN A 173 -17.51 -13.28 10.86
N GLY A 174 -16.89 -12.37 11.59
CA GLY A 174 -16.10 -11.29 11.02
C GLY A 174 -15.78 -10.22 12.05
N VAL A 175 -15.60 -8.99 11.58
CA VAL A 175 -15.51 -7.78 12.38
C VAL A 175 -16.75 -6.92 12.14
N MET A 176 -17.38 -6.45 13.20
CA MET A 176 -18.46 -5.50 13.15
C MET A 176 -17.96 -4.13 13.60
N ALA A 177 -18.19 -3.11 12.78
CA ALA A 177 -17.95 -1.71 13.14
C ALA A 177 -19.27 -0.98 13.34
N THR A 178 -19.49 -0.41 14.53
CA THR A 178 -20.63 0.44 14.84
C THR A 178 -20.18 1.89 14.92
N PHE A 179 -20.63 2.71 13.97
CA PHE A 179 -20.40 4.15 13.92
C PHE A 179 -21.56 4.85 14.63
N ALA A 180 -21.27 5.59 15.70
CA ALA A 180 -22.28 6.21 16.55
C ALA A 180 -21.94 7.67 16.86
N PHE A 181 -22.97 8.49 16.99
CA PHE A 181 -22.85 9.84 17.54
C PHE A 181 -23.35 9.84 18.99
N MET A 182 -22.63 10.54 19.86
CA MET A 182 -22.99 10.73 21.26
C MET A 182 -22.92 12.22 21.60
N GLY A 183 -23.85 12.70 22.42
CA GLY A 183 -23.92 14.09 22.85
C GLY A 183 -25.25 14.77 22.54
N GLU A 184 -25.23 16.10 22.44
CA GLU A 184 -26.42 16.93 22.26
C GLU A 184 -26.74 17.18 20.78
N ASN A 185 -28.03 17.36 20.45
CA ASN A 185 -28.50 17.80 19.13
C ASN A 185 -28.09 16.88 17.97
N ILE A 186 -28.14 15.57 18.18
CA ILE A 186 -27.97 14.58 17.10
C ILE A 186 -29.25 14.60 16.25
N ASP A 187 -29.11 14.89 14.96
CA ASP A 187 -30.21 14.94 14.01
C ASP A 187 -29.91 14.12 12.74
N ALA A 188 -30.82 14.17 11.77
CA ALA A 188 -30.71 13.42 10.52
C ALA A 188 -29.46 13.78 9.70
N SER A 189 -28.90 15.00 9.85
CA SER A 189 -27.73 15.45 9.09
C SER A 189 -26.47 14.63 9.40
N MET A 190 -26.36 14.10 10.63
CA MET A 190 -25.25 13.22 11.01
C MET A 190 -25.33 11.84 10.33
N ILE A 191 -26.54 11.30 10.16
CA ILE A 191 -26.74 10.07 9.39
C ILE A 191 -26.50 10.32 7.89
N ASP A 192 -26.91 11.48 7.38
CA ASP A 192 -26.63 11.87 6.00
C ASP A 192 -25.13 12.04 5.74
N PHE A 193 -24.37 12.52 6.73
CA PHE A 193 -22.90 12.49 6.70
C PHE A 193 -22.37 11.06 6.54
N LEU A 194 -22.84 10.09 7.34
CA LEU A 194 -22.41 8.69 7.23
C LEU A 194 -22.77 8.09 5.87
N LYS A 195 -24.00 8.30 5.40
CA LYS A 195 -24.46 7.80 4.09
C LYS A 195 -23.62 8.32 2.93
N LYS A 196 -23.07 9.54 3.05
CA LYS A 196 -22.25 10.18 2.03
C LYS A 196 -20.77 9.76 2.12
N GLU A 197 -20.18 9.85 3.30
CA GLU A 197 -18.74 9.76 3.47
C GLU A 197 -18.26 8.30 3.65
N LEU A 198 -19.05 7.42 4.27
CA LEU A 198 -18.66 6.02 4.49
C LEU A 198 -18.46 5.25 3.18
N PRO A 199 -19.36 5.31 2.17
CA PRO A 199 -19.11 4.71 0.86
C PRO A 199 -17.96 5.36 0.10
N THR A 200 -17.63 6.62 0.40
CA THR A 200 -16.53 7.33 -0.26
C THR A 200 -15.18 6.88 0.31
N CYS A 201 -15.04 6.82 1.63
CA CYS A 201 -13.85 6.31 2.30
C CYS A 201 -13.63 4.81 2.00
N SER A 202 -14.70 4.00 2.04
CA SER A 202 -14.63 2.57 1.72
C SER A 202 -14.11 2.31 0.30
N ARG A 203 -14.57 3.08 -0.69
CA ARG A 203 -14.08 2.97 -2.07
C ARG A 203 -12.64 3.44 -2.21
N ASP A 204 -12.27 4.53 -1.53
CA ASP A 204 -10.90 5.05 -1.54
C ASP A 204 -9.89 4.04 -0.97
N LEU A 205 -10.30 3.29 0.06
CA LEU A 205 -9.53 2.19 0.66
C LEU A 205 -9.61 0.87 -0.14
N LYS A 206 -10.33 0.85 -1.27
CA LYS A 206 -10.56 -0.36 -2.10
C LYS A 206 -11.31 -1.48 -1.36
N ILE A 207 -12.08 -1.14 -0.34
CA ILE A 207 -12.98 -2.06 0.40
C ILE A 207 -14.31 -2.15 -0.37
N TYR A 208 -14.27 -2.74 -1.57
CA TYR A 208 -15.42 -2.75 -2.49
C TYR A 208 -16.53 -3.70 -2.05
N TYR A 209 -16.21 -4.69 -1.21
CA TYR A 209 -17.17 -5.65 -0.70
C TYR A 209 -18.15 -5.03 0.32
N LEU A 210 -17.80 -3.88 0.92
CA LEU A 210 -18.65 -3.18 1.86
C LEU A 210 -19.72 -2.37 1.09
N ASN A 211 -20.84 -3.02 0.81
CA ASN A 211 -21.97 -2.47 0.05
C ASN A 211 -23.22 -2.29 0.92
N GLU A 212 -24.33 -1.81 0.33
CA GLU A 212 -25.61 -1.55 1.01
C GLU A 212 -26.20 -2.78 1.75
N LYS A 213 -25.81 -4.02 1.39
CA LYS A 213 -26.23 -5.22 2.12
C LYS A 213 -25.45 -5.41 3.43
N ARG A 214 -24.22 -4.92 3.50
CA ARG A 214 -23.31 -5.04 4.65
C ARG A 214 -23.26 -3.78 5.52
N ILE A 215 -23.88 -2.70 5.06
CA ILE A 215 -24.02 -1.45 5.80
C ILE A 215 -25.49 -1.26 6.16
N GLN A 216 -25.78 -1.19 7.45
CA GLN A 216 -27.11 -0.94 7.98
C GLN A 216 -27.14 0.43 8.64
N TYR A 217 -27.94 1.34 8.08
CA TYR A 217 -28.17 2.66 8.65
C TYR A 217 -29.37 2.62 9.60
N LEU A 218 -29.15 3.05 10.85
CA LEU A 218 -30.16 3.22 11.88
C LEU A 218 -30.38 4.72 12.15
N ALA A 219 -31.27 5.05 13.09
CA ALA A 219 -31.65 6.43 13.36
C ALA A 219 -30.48 7.31 13.87
N THR A 220 -29.57 6.75 14.68
CA THR A 220 -28.44 7.47 15.29
C THR A 220 -27.10 6.76 15.12
N THR A 221 -27.10 5.57 14.49
CA THR A 221 -25.92 4.73 14.31
C THR A 221 -25.88 4.11 12.92
N CYS A 222 -24.72 3.63 12.52
CA CYS A 222 -24.51 2.84 11.31
C CYS A 222 -23.68 1.61 11.66
N ILE A 223 -24.09 0.43 11.19
CA ILE A 223 -23.39 -0.83 11.41
C ILE A 223 -22.79 -1.29 10.09
N ALA A 224 -21.50 -1.56 10.06
CA ALA A 224 -20.78 -2.13 8.92
C ALA A 224 -20.21 -3.50 9.28
N ARG A 225 -20.43 -4.50 8.43
CA ARG A 225 -19.98 -5.89 8.64
C ARG A 225 -18.84 -6.24 7.68
N PHE A 226 -17.70 -6.62 8.24
CA PHE A 226 -16.48 -7.03 7.55
C PHE A 226 -16.31 -8.54 7.73
N PRO A 227 -16.63 -9.37 6.74
CA PRO A 227 -16.66 -10.81 6.94
C PRO A 227 -15.27 -11.44 7.03
N LEU A 228 -15.24 -12.60 7.67
CA LEU A 228 -14.12 -13.53 7.58
C LEU A 228 -14.05 -14.10 6.16
N LYS A 229 -12.94 -13.85 5.43
CA LYS A 229 -12.79 -14.36 4.06
C LYS A 229 -12.32 -15.83 4.01
N GLU A 230 -11.26 -16.15 4.74
CA GLU A 230 -10.67 -17.49 4.80
C GLU A 230 -10.06 -17.74 6.19
N GLY A 231 -10.00 -19.00 6.63
CA GLY A 231 -9.34 -19.39 7.87
C GLY A 231 -10.26 -20.03 8.92
N VAL A 232 -9.71 -20.27 10.10
CA VAL A 232 -10.37 -20.99 11.19
C VAL A 232 -11.10 -19.99 12.10
N VAL A 233 -12.40 -20.18 12.25
CA VAL A 233 -13.24 -19.35 13.15
C VAL A 233 -12.67 -19.37 14.57
N GLY A 234 -12.63 -18.21 15.21
CA GLY A 234 -12.04 -18.04 16.56
C GLY A 234 -10.52 -18.00 16.59
N PHE A 235 -9.83 -18.25 15.46
CA PHE A 235 -8.38 -18.12 15.38
C PHE A 235 -8.00 -16.70 14.93
N PRO A 236 -7.28 -15.90 15.75
CA PRO A 236 -7.15 -14.47 15.48
C PRO A 236 -6.53 -14.12 14.13
N SER A 237 -5.54 -14.89 13.65
CA SER A 237 -4.88 -14.64 12.35
C SER A 237 -5.85 -14.68 11.17
N SER A 238 -6.99 -15.36 11.29
CA SER A 238 -7.99 -15.45 10.22
C SER A 238 -8.77 -14.13 10.05
N TYR A 239 -8.82 -13.28 11.08
CA TYR A 239 -9.55 -12.00 11.07
C TYR A 239 -8.68 -10.80 10.68
N GLY A 240 -7.40 -11.01 10.38
CA GLY A 240 -6.43 -9.93 10.13
C GLY A 240 -6.86 -8.94 9.04
N GLU A 241 -7.42 -9.43 7.93
CA GLU A 241 -7.89 -8.56 6.85
C GLU A 241 -9.12 -7.74 7.25
N ALA A 242 -10.07 -8.38 7.96
CA ALA A 242 -11.30 -7.73 8.38
C ALA A 242 -11.04 -6.63 9.42
N ILE A 243 -10.14 -6.87 10.39
CA ILE A 243 -9.80 -5.85 11.39
C ILE A 243 -9.02 -4.69 10.77
N ARG A 244 -8.12 -4.98 9.82
CA ARG A 244 -7.40 -3.96 9.04
C ARG A 244 -8.37 -3.03 8.34
N ASP A 245 -9.29 -3.59 7.57
CA ASP A 245 -10.26 -2.82 6.78
C ASP A 245 -11.16 -1.97 7.69
N ALA A 246 -11.58 -2.52 8.82
CA ALA A 246 -12.36 -1.79 9.83
C ALA A 246 -11.58 -0.63 10.45
N LEU A 247 -10.31 -0.85 10.85
CA LEU A 247 -9.44 0.17 11.43
C LEU A 247 -9.09 1.28 10.43
N PHE A 248 -8.78 0.92 9.17
CA PHE A 248 -8.47 1.90 8.12
C PHE A 248 -9.69 2.75 7.78
N LEU A 249 -10.88 2.15 7.72
CA LEU A 249 -12.12 2.90 7.52
C LEU A 249 -12.40 3.81 8.73
N ALA A 250 -12.22 3.32 9.95
CA ALA A 250 -12.38 4.11 11.16
C ALA A 250 -11.44 5.32 11.18
N TYR A 251 -10.17 5.12 10.81
CA TYR A 251 -9.17 6.19 10.68
C TYR A 251 -9.64 7.31 9.73
N GLN A 252 -10.01 6.96 8.48
CA GLN A 252 -10.48 7.94 7.51
C GLN A 252 -11.76 8.64 7.96
N MET A 253 -12.69 7.90 8.59
CA MET A 253 -13.98 8.44 9.03
C MET A 253 -13.82 9.45 10.19
N VAL A 254 -12.93 9.19 11.16
CA VAL A 254 -12.69 10.14 12.26
C VAL A 254 -12.10 11.46 11.73
N ILE A 255 -11.13 11.40 10.80
CA ILE A 255 -10.52 12.60 10.22
C ILE A 255 -11.55 13.35 9.35
N THR A 256 -12.34 12.62 8.56
CA THR A 256 -13.40 13.22 7.74
C THR A 256 -14.46 13.90 8.61
N TRP A 257 -14.80 13.31 9.77
CA TRP A 257 -15.67 13.95 10.75
C TRP A 257 -15.06 15.25 11.29
N GLN A 258 -13.77 15.27 11.65
CA GLN A 258 -13.09 16.47 12.16
C GLN A 258 -13.06 17.64 11.15
N LEU A 259 -13.19 17.34 9.86
CA LEU A 259 -13.30 18.31 8.76
C LEU A 259 -14.73 18.77 8.47
N SER A 260 -15.73 18.05 8.99
CA SER A 260 -17.15 18.33 8.79
C SER A 260 -17.54 19.63 9.50
N PRO A 261 -18.39 20.48 8.89
CA PRO A 261 -18.98 21.62 9.58
C PRO A 261 -19.90 21.21 10.74
N LEU A 262 -20.35 19.94 10.78
CA LEU A 262 -21.17 19.40 11.85
C LEU A 262 -20.37 19.10 13.12
N CYS A 263 -19.04 18.96 13.00
CA CYS A 263 -18.17 18.65 14.13
C CYS A 263 -18.03 19.84 15.08
N ASN A 264 -18.43 19.64 16.33
CA ASN A 264 -18.33 20.62 17.40
C ASN A 264 -18.05 19.92 18.75
N ALA A 265 -17.72 20.69 19.78
CA ALA A 265 -17.31 20.16 21.09
C ALA A 265 -18.41 19.37 21.84
N ARG A 266 -19.67 19.42 21.41
CA ARG A 266 -20.79 18.73 22.07
C ARG A 266 -21.18 17.40 21.41
N ILE A 267 -20.59 17.08 20.25
CA ILE A 267 -20.93 15.89 19.49
C ILE A 267 -19.67 15.05 19.28
N HIS A 268 -19.67 13.88 19.89
CA HIS A 268 -18.60 12.90 19.82
C HIS A 268 -18.94 11.82 18.82
N PHE A 269 -18.02 11.54 17.92
CA PHE A 269 -18.14 10.47 16.96
C PHE A 269 -17.33 9.27 17.45
N ILE A 270 -18.02 8.21 17.83
CA ILE A 270 -17.44 6.99 18.40
C ILE A 270 -17.64 5.83 17.44
N ILE A 271 -16.61 5.00 17.29
CA ILE A 271 -16.57 3.82 16.45
C ILE A 271 -16.22 2.63 17.34
N ALA A 272 -17.16 1.70 17.49
CA ALA A 272 -16.97 0.46 18.23
C ALA A 272 -16.65 -0.68 17.28
N LEU A 273 -15.53 -1.38 17.49
CA LEU A 273 -15.08 -2.52 16.71
C LEU A 273 -15.13 -3.78 17.56
N ASP A 274 -15.83 -4.79 17.09
CA ASP A 274 -15.83 -6.12 17.72
C ASP A 274 -15.61 -7.21 16.68
N ALA A 275 -14.96 -8.30 17.08
CA ALA A 275 -14.59 -9.41 16.23
C ALA A 275 -15.18 -10.72 16.77
N GLY A 276 -15.50 -11.65 15.89
CA GLY A 276 -16.06 -12.96 16.24
C GLY A 276 -17.41 -13.20 15.58
N PRO A 277 -18.31 -13.96 16.24
CA PRO A 277 -19.67 -14.18 15.77
C PRO A 277 -20.45 -12.84 15.70
N LEU A 278 -20.96 -12.49 14.51
CA LEU A 278 -21.58 -11.18 14.27
C LEU A 278 -22.90 -10.98 15.02
N ASP A 279 -23.58 -12.05 15.39
CA ASP A 279 -24.78 -12.04 16.23
C ASP A 279 -24.47 -11.68 17.69
N ILE A 280 -23.31 -12.08 18.19
CA ILE A 280 -22.83 -11.72 19.53
C ILE A 280 -22.27 -10.29 19.53
N ALA A 281 -21.56 -9.90 18.47
CA ALA A 281 -20.94 -8.58 18.35
C ALA A 281 -21.95 -7.42 18.52
N GLU A 282 -23.20 -7.60 18.09
CA GLU A 282 -24.28 -6.61 18.28
C GLU A 282 -24.63 -6.36 19.76
N LEU A 283 -24.46 -7.37 20.61
CA LEU A 283 -24.75 -7.27 22.05
C LEU A 283 -23.64 -6.52 22.80
N THR A 284 -22.39 -6.87 22.50
CA THR A 284 -21.15 -6.32 23.10
C THR A 284 -20.80 -4.92 22.60
N ALA A 285 -21.29 -4.50 21.42
CA ALA A 285 -21.12 -3.13 20.93
C ALA A 285 -21.68 -2.07 21.90
N LYS A 286 -22.67 -2.42 22.73
CA LYS A 286 -23.21 -1.52 23.77
C LYS A 286 -22.17 -1.18 24.84
N ASP A 287 -21.35 -2.15 25.23
CA ASP A 287 -20.30 -1.96 26.24
C ASP A 287 -19.23 -1.01 25.69
N LEU A 288 -18.86 -1.17 24.42
CA LEU A 288 -17.94 -0.29 23.72
C LEU A 288 -18.49 1.14 23.54
N LEU A 289 -19.81 1.29 23.45
CA LEU A 289 -20.48 2.58 23.33
C LEU A 289 -20.96 3.15 24.68
N SER A 290 -20.51 2.57 25.80
CA SER A 290 -20.90 3.06 27.13
C SER A 290 -20.53 4.55 27.31
N PRO A 291 -21.45 5.37 27.86
CA PRO A 291 -21.19 6.77 28.17
C PRO A 291 -20.22 6.95 29.35
N GLU A 292 -19.94 5.90 30.12
CA GLU A 292 -18.97 5.92 31.23
C GLU A 292 -17.51 5.91 30.73
N LEU A 293 -17.29 5.48 29.49
CA LEU A 293 -15.97 5.46 28.87
C LEU A 293 -15.59 6.86 28.38
N SER A 294 -14.30 7.22 28.51
CA SER A 294 -13.78 8.51 28.05
C SER A 294 -14.12 8.74 26.56
N LEU A 295 -14.64 9.94 26.29
CA LEU A 295 -15.01 10.41 24.95
C LEU A 295 -13.79 10.91 24.14
N ASP A 296 -12.60 10.97 24.75
CA ASP A 296 -11.36 11.37 24.09
C ASP A 296 -10.84 10.29 23.13
N TYR A 297 -11.34 9.07 23.26
CA TYR A 297 -10.96 7.91 22.47
C TYR A 297 -12.09 7.51 21.51
N PRO A 298 -12.07 8.01 20.26
CA PRO A 298 -13.17 7.82 19.31
C PRO A 298 -13.25 6.42 18.73
N ILE A 299 -12.22 5.58 18.87
CA ILE A 299 -12.21 4.22 18.34
C ILE A 299 -11.95 3.26 19.48
N ARG A 300 -12.88 2.33 19.67
CA ARG A 300 -12.91 1.39 20.80
C ARG A 300 -13.04 -0.02 20.27
N LEU A 301 -12.35 -0.95 20.90
CA LEU A 301 -12.25 -2.34 20.49
C LEU A 301 -12.63 -3.26 21.66
N SER A 302 -13.29 -4.36 21.34
CA SER A 302 -13.33 -5.49 22.27
C SER A 302 -11.94 -6.08 22.47
N HIS A 303 -11.74 -6.81 23.56
CA HIS A 303 -10.46 -7.47 23.83
C HIS A 303 -10.03 -8.42 22.70
N PHE A 304 -10.97 -9.16 22.10
CA PHE A 304 -10.64 -10.07 21.00
C PHE A 304 -10.23 -9.31 19.73
N ALA A 305 -10.94 -8.22 19.39
CA ALA A 305 -10.56 -7.36 18.27
C ALA A 305 -9.18 -6.71 18.46
N PHE A 306 -8.85 -6.31 19.70
CA PHE A 306 -7.51 -5.84 20.06
C PHE A 306 -6.43 -6.91 19.83
N ILE A 307 -6.62 -8.14 20.32
CA ILE A 307 -5.65 -9.23 20.10
C ILE A 307 -5.42 -9.48 18.61
N ILE A 308 -6.49 -9.51 17.80
CA ILE A 308 -6.36 -9.67 16.34
C ILE A 308 -5.56 -8.52 15.74
N ALA A 309 -5.83 -7.28 16.14
CA ALA A 309 -5.11 -6.11 15.63
C ALA A 309 -3.61 -6.15 15.96
N GLU A 310 -3.25 -6.56 17.17
CA GLU A 310 -1.84 -6.76 17.58
C GLU A 310 -1.17 -7.90 16.80
N GLN A 311 -1.82 -9.05 16.64
CA GLN A 311 -1.25 -10.20 15.90
C GLN A 311 -1.12 -9.96 14.39
N SER A 312 -1.91 -9.04 13.84
CA SER A 312 -1.83 -8.64 12.43
C SER A 312 -0.98 -7.40 12.19
N GLU A 313 -0.14 -7.02 13.17
CA GLU A 313 0.79 -5.88 13.12
C GLU A 313 0.14 -4.56 12.68
N GLN A 314 -1.12 -4.34 13.05
CA GLN A 314 -1.80 -3.08 12.71
C GLN A 314 -1.05 -1.90 13.31
N LYS A 315 -0.86 -0.85 12.51
CA LYS A 315 -0.01 0.31 12.83
C LYS A 315 -0.75 1.29 13.77
N VAL A 316 -1.05 0.80 14.97
CA VAL A 316 -1.91 1.43 15.97
C VAL A 316 -1.33 1.21 17.37
N ILE A 317 -1.44 2.21 18.23
CA ILE A 317 -1.14 2.10 19.66
C ILE A 317 -2.46 2.02 20.42
N PHE A 318 -2.58 0.99 21.23
CA PHE A 318 -3.77 0.73 22.03
C PHE A 318 -3.56 1.07 23.50
N LYS A 319 -4.66 1.44 24.14
CA LYS A 319 -4.75 1.70 25.57
C LYS A 319 -5.97 1.01 26.15
N GLU A 320 -5.78 0.31 27.27
CA GLU A 320 -6.88 -0.26 28.02
C GLU A 320 -7.70 0.86 28.68
N LEU A 321 -9.03 0.82 28.54
CA LEU A 321 -9.93 1.72 29.23
C LEU A 321 -10.31 1.13 30.61
N LYS A 322 -10.76 1.96 31.56
CA LYS A 322 -11.11 1.57 32.96
C LYS A 322 -12.35 0.65 33.08
N HIS A 323 -12.59 -0.21 32.10
CA HIS A 323 -13.58 -1.27 32.09
C HIS A 323 -12.88 -2.54 31.59
N PRO A 324 -12.88 -3.66 32.34
CA PRO A 324 -12.20 -4.87 31.90
C PRO A 324 -12.76 -5.26 30.53
N SER A 325 -11.84 -5.55 29.60
CA SER A 325 -12.12 -6.00 28.22
C SER A 325 -12.44 -4.93 27.17
N VAL A 326 -12.30 -3.63 27.47
CA VAL A 326 -12.40 -2.55 26.46
C VAL A 326 -11.05 -1.89 26.21
N TRP A 327 -10.66 -1.87 24.94
CA TRP A 327 -9.45 -1.20 24.46
C TRP A 327 -9.83 0.01 23.62
N ALA A 328 -8.95 0.99 23.55
CA ALA A 328 -9.09 2.17 22.72
C ALA A 328 -7.86 2.34 21.83
N VAL A 329 -8.07 2.93 20.66
CA VAL A 329 -6.97 3.47 19.87
C VAL A 329 -6.52 4.78 20.51
N GLU A 330 -5.31 4.80 21.05
CA GLU A 330 -4.69 6.02 21.57
C GLU A 330 -4.07 6.82 20.42
N HIS A 331 -3.30 6.15 19.56
CA HIS A 331 -2.67 6.77 18.40
C HIS A 331 -2.63 5.85 17.19
N PHE A 332 -2.63 6.45 15.99
CA PHE A 332 -2.29 5.78 14.75
C PHE A 332 -0.87 6.13 14.33
N TRP A 333 -0.14 5.12 13.88
CA TRP A 333 1.12 5.31 13.16
C TRP A 333 0.83 5.69 11.69
N ALA A 334 0.16 6.84 11.51
CA ALA A 334 -0.33 7.30 10.23
C ALA A 334 0.78 7.55 9.20
N PHE A 335 1.86 8.19 9.64
CA PHE A 335 3.07 8.32 8.84
C PHE A 335 4.05 7.19 9.20
N PRO A 336 4.59 6.43 8.22
CA PRO A 336 4.27 6.48 6.80
C PRO A 336 3.13 5.52 6.37
N HIS A 337 2.47 4.81 7.30
CA HIS A 337 1.73 3.58 6.97
C HIS A 337 0.30 3.73 6.45
N LEU A 338 -0.43 4.77 6.86
CA LEU A 338 -1.87 4.85 6.61
C LEU A 338 -2.23 5.86 5.52
N LYS A 339 -3.30 5.54 4.79
CA LYS A 339 -3.88 6.42 3.78
C LYS A 339 -4.90 7.38 4.41
N GLY A 340 -4.60 8.68 4.35
CA GLY A 340 -5.54 9.74 4.72
C GLY A 340 -6.82 9.74 3.90
N PRO A 341 -7.87 10.45 4.37
CA PRO A 341 -9.15 10.49 3.68
C PRO A 341 -9.04 11.19 2.31
N PRO A 342 -9.87 10.79 1.34
CA PRO A 342 -9.82 11.28 -0.04
C PRO A 342 -10.02 12.80 -0.17
N CYS A 343 -10.65 13.44 0.82
CA CYS A 343 -10.87 14.89 0.83
C CYS A 343 -9.58 15.72 1.05
N LEU A 344 -8.56 15.13 1.68
CA LEU A 344 -7.25 15.78 1.91
C LEU A 344 -6.23 15.48 0.82
N THR A 345 -6.50 14.50 -0.05
CA THR A 345 -5.66 14.10 -1.18
C THR A 345 -6.35 14.39 -2.53
N PRO A 346 -6.79 15.64 -2.81
CA PRO A 346 -7.54 15.93 -4.03
C PRO A 346 -6.71 15.62 -5.28
N MET A 347 -7.36 14.99 -6.26
CA MET A 347 -6.83 14.87 -7.62
C MET A 347 -6.95 16.21 -8.32
N ARG A 348 -5.90 16.62 -9.06
CA ARG A 348 -5.84 17.89 -9.82
C ARG A 348 -6.97 18.09 -10.84
N THR A 349 -7.74 17.05 -11.15
CA THR A 349 -8.83 17.09 -12.13
C THR A 349 -10.13 17.71 -11.62
N LYS A 350 -10.20 18.12 -10.34
CA LYS A 350 -11.36 18.86 -9.83
C LYS A 350 -11.35 20.32 -10.32
N THR A 351 -12.48 20.73 -10.87
CA THR A 351 -12.75 22.08 -11.41
C THR A 351 -12.50 23.18 -10.38
N GLU A 352 -12.11 24.37 -10.86
CA GLU A 352 -11.70 25.60 -10.14
C GLU A 352 -12.60 26.08 -8.98
N ASN A 353 -13.78 25.49 -8.75
CA ASN A 353 -14.74 25.88 -7.72
C ASN A 353 -14.64 25.11 -6.39
N ASP A 354 -13.84 24.04 -6.31
CA ASP A 354 -13.58 23.37 -5.02
C ASP A 354 -12.33 23.97 -4.37
N ALA A 355 -12.49 24.75 -3.31
CA ALA A 355 -11.35 25.26 -2.53
C ALA A 355 -10.53 24.08 -2.00
N GLU A 356 -9.31 23.92 -2.51
CA GLU A 356 -8.42 22.85 -2.09
C GLU A 356 -8.02 23.02 -0.61
N TRP A 357 -8.12 21.94 0.17
CA TRP A 357 -7.74 21.95 1.58
C TRP A 357 -6.23 22.17 1.77
N LEU A 358 -5.41 21.68 0.84
CA LEU A 358 -3.95 21.63 0.96
C LEU A 358 -3.28 22.02 -0.36
N PRO A 359 -2.10 22.68 -0.32
CA PRO A 359 -1.44 23.21 -1.50
C PRO A 359 -1.03 22.13 -2.50
N VAL A 360 -1.42 22.26 -3.76
CA VAL A 360 -1.02 21.34 -4.86
C VAL A 360 -0.10 22.00 -5.91
N THR A 361 0.19 23.30 -5.78
CA THR A 361 1.06 24.06 -6.69
C THR A 361 2.15 24.82 -5.93
N ASN A 362 3.16 25.32 -6.64
CA ASN A 362 4.22 26.12 -6.00
C ASN A 362 3.72 27.45 -5.45
N GLU A 363 2.80 28.12 -6.15
CA GLU A 363 2.20 29.37 -5.68
C GLU A 363 1.39 29.11 -4.40
N THR A 364 0.55 28.08 -4.41
CA THR A 364 -0.25 27.70 -3.23
C THR A 364 0.63 27.18 -2.10
N ALA A 365 1.74 26.49 -2.38
CA ALA A 365 2.70 26.05 -1.37
C ALA A 365 3.42 27.23 -0.70
N LYS A 366 3.83 28.23 -1.48
CA LYS A 366 4.41 29.48 -0.95
C LYS A 366 3.39 30.22 -0.10
N ALA A 367 2.15 30.35 -0.57
CA ALA A 367 1.06 30.95 0.18
C ALA A 367 0.78 30.18 1.49
N PHE A 368 0.77 28.86 1.46
CA PHE A 368 0.55 28.00 2.63
C PHE A 368 1.67 28.15 3.67
N ARG A 369 2.93 28.18 3.24
CA ARG A 369 4.08 28.45 4.13
C ARG A 369 3.96 29.82 4.78
N ASN A 370 3.64 30.86 4.02
CA ASN A 370 3.45 32.21 4.55
C ASN A 370 2.29 32.25 5.54
N ALA A 371 1.16 31.61 5.24
CA ALA A 371 0.00 31.51 6.12
C ALA A 371 0.36 30.85 7.46
N LEU A 372 1.13 29.75 7.44
CA LEU A 372 1.60 29.05 8.64
C LEU A 372 2.57 29.88 9.49
N VAL A 373 3.46 30.64 8.86
CA VAL A 373 4.46 31.47 9.56
C VAL A 373 3.84 32.74 10.12
N LEU A 374 3.00 33.41 9.34
CA LEU A 374 2.38 34.69 9.70
C LEU A 374 1.09 34.51 10.53
N GLY A 375 0.57 33.29 10.65
CA GLY A 375 -0.67 33.00 11.38
C GLY A 375 -1.95 33.40 10.62
N ASP A 376 -1.89 33.58 9.30
CA ASP A 376 -3.05 33.93 8.49
C ASP A 376 -3.87 32.67 8.10
N SER A 377 -4.64 32.16 9.07
CA SER A 377 -5.46 30.97 8.89
C SER A 377 -6.66 31.18 7.96
N LYS A 378 -6.91 32.40 7.45
CA LYS A 378 -8.05 32.69 6.55
C LYS A 378 -7.76 32.28 5.11
N LEU A 379 -6.48 32.22 4.72
CA LEU A 379 -6.05 31.82 3.37
C LEU A 379 -6.32 30.34 3.07
N PHE A 380 -6.29 29.48 4.09
CA PHE A 380 -6.52 28.05 3.94
C PHE A 380 -7.48 27.53 5.02
N LYS A 381 -8.65 27.02 4.58
CA LYS A 381 -9.68 26.47 5.49
C LYS A 381 -9.14 25.39 6.43
N ILE A 382 -8.14 24.61 6.00
CA ILE A 382 -7.55 23.59 6.86
C ILE A 382 -6.87 24.17 8.11
N LEU A 383 -6.22 25.34 7.96
CA LEU A 383 -5.49 25.98 9.05
C LEU A 383 -6.46 26.53 10.10
N SER A 384 -7.62 27.04 9.65
CA SER A 384 -8.66 27.47 10.60
C SER A 384 -9.25 26.29 11.37
N VAL A 385 -9.39 25.12 10.74
CA VAL A 385 -9.87 23.91 11.41
C VAL A 385 -8.84 23.34 12.40
N ILE A 386 -7.56 23.29 12.03
CA ILE A 386 -6.48 22.79 12.89
C ILE A 386 -6.27 23.67 14.12
N ASN A 387 -6.40 25.00 13.96
CA ASN A 387 -6.19 25.96 15.04
C ASN A 387 -7.41 26.11 15.98
N GLN A 388 -8.52 25.40 15.73
CA GLN A 388 -9.68 25.41 16.63
C GLN A 388 -9.38 24.69 17.94
N TYR A 389 -9.97 25.18 19.03
CA TYR A 389 -9.99 24.49 20.32
C TYR A 389 -11.29 23.67 20.47
N PRO A 390 -11.22 22.41 20.96
CA PRO A 390 -10.02 21.67 21.36
C PRO A 390 -9.13 21.24 20.17
N PRO A 391 -7.80 21.08 20.37
CA PRO A 391 -6.87 20.73 19.29
C PRO A 391 -7.24 19.41 18.61
N LYS A 392 -7.36 19.43 17.28
CA LYS A 392 -7.64 18.23 16.47
C LYS A 392 -6.32 17.53 16.13
N ILE A 393 -5.73 16.83 17.11
CA ILE A 393 -4.39 16.21 16.99
C ILE A 393 -4.31 15.26 15.80
N LEU A 394 -5.26 14.33 15.66
CA LEU A 394 -5.25 13.34 14.58
C LEU A 394 -5.30 13.99 13.18
N LEU A 395 -6.19 14.97 12.97
CA LEU A 395 -6.23 15.75 11.74
C LEU A 395 -4.92 16.51 11.50
N SER A 396 -4.33 17.11 12.54
CA SER A 396 -3.09 17.86 12.42
C SER A 396 -1.92 16.98 12.00
N LEU A 397 -1.84 15.76 12.56
CA LEU A 397 -0.88 14.74 12.16
C LEU A 397 -1.09 14.30 10.71
N GLU A 398 -2.33 14.07 10.27
CA GLU A 398 -2.60 13.69 8.88
C GLU A 398 -2.31 14.82 7.88
N VAL A 399 -2.58 16.07 8.25
CA VAL A 399 -2.20 17.21 7.42
C VAL A 399 -0.68 17.32 7.35
N ALA A 400 0.04 17.15 8.45
CA ALA A 400 1.50 17.07 8.42
C ALA A 400 1.97 15.93 7.51
N ASN A 401 1.36 14.73 7.61
CA ASN A 401 1.65 13.52 6.82
C ASN A 401 1.67 13.83 5.32
N ILE A 402 0.57 14.39 4.82
CA ILE A 402 0.41 14.75 3.40
C ILE A 402 1.42 15.83 2.99
N ILE A 403 1.63 16.84 3.84
CA ILE A 403 2.58 17.94 3.59
C ILE A 403 4.04 17.42 3.55
N THR A 404 4.39 16.40 4.32
CA THR A 404 5.68 15.70 4.23
C THR A 404 5.84 14.94 2.91
N TYR A 405 4.83 14.19 2.47
CA TYR A 405 4.87 13.54 1.14
C TYR A 405 4.94 14.55 -0.01
N ARG A 406 4.47 15.77 0.21
CA ARG A 406 4.62 16.92 -0.71
C ARG A 406 5.96 17.67 -0.54
N ARG A 407 6.90 17.12 0.22
CA ARG A 407 8.25 17.67 0.47
C ARG A 407 8.27 19.06 1.11
N LEU A 408 7.19 19.45 1.78
CA LEU A 408 7.10 20.71 2.51
C LEU A 408 7.58 20.52 3.96
N HIS A 409 8.79 19.97 4.15
CA HIS A 409 9.29 19.50 5.45
C HIS A 409 9.27 20.57 6.55
N HIS A 410 9.68 21.81 6.26
CA HIS A 410 9.60 22.90 7.23
C HIS A 410 8.16 23.23 7.65
N ALA A 411 7.19 23.16 6.72
CA ALA A 411 5.79 23.37 7.03
C ALA A 411 5.23 22.22 7.87
N ALA A 412 5.59 20.97 7.55
CA ALA A 412 5.25 19.80 8.35
C ALA A 412 5.81 19.92 9.78
N ILE A 413 7.10 20.26 9.94
CA ILE A 413 7.72 20.48 11.26
C ILE A 413 6.98 21.57 12.04
N ARG A 414 6.54 22.65 11.38
CA ARG A 414 5.76 23.71 12.03
C ARG A 414 4.41 23.21 12.53
N LEU A 415 3.67 22.45 11.70
CA LEU A 415 2.40 21.82 12.09
C LEU A 415 2.59 20.85 13.26
N LEU A 416 3.61 20.00 13.20
CA LEU A 416 3.96 19.06 14.28
C LEU A 416 4.36 19.79 15.56
N SER A 417 4.96 20.96 15.47
CA SER A 417 5.25 21.80 16.64
C SER A 417 3.99 22.36 17.30
N LEU A 418 2.90 22.60 16.54
CA LEU A 418 1.61 22.97 17.12
C LEU A 418 0.97 21.81 17.89
N VAL A 419 1.09 20.59 17.36
CA VAL A 419 0.67 19.37 18.08
C VAL A 419 1.43 19.25 19.39
N LEU A 420 2.77 19.38 19.34
CA LEU A 420 3.62 19.28 20.53
C LEU A 420 3.46 20.42 21.54
N ALA A 421 2.93 21.57 21.11
CA ALA A 421 2.55 22.63 22.04
C ALA A 421 1.31 22.26 22.87
N SER A 422 0.45 21.38 22.35
CA SER A 422 -0.76 20.89 23.04
C SER A 422 -0.51 19.57 23.79
N ASP A 423 0.31 18.69 23.20
CA ASP A 423 0.69 17.39 23.75
C ASP A 423 2.22 17.18 23.59
N PRO A 424 3.03 17.66 24.55
CA PRO A 424 4.50 17.57 24.47
C PRO A 424 5.04 16.14 24.43
N THR A 425 4.25 15.17 24.89
CA THR A 425 4.60 13.74 24.96
C THR A 425 4.19 12.97 23.71
N ASN A 426 3.60 13.63 22.72
CA ASN A 426 3.14 12.98 21.49
C ASN A 426 4.32 12.41 20.67
N TYR A 427 4.62 11.13 20.88
CA TYR A 427 5.78 10.50 20.25
C TYR A 427 5.54 10.19 18.76
N ILE A 428 4.30 10.18 18.28
CA ILE A 428 3.99 10.14 16.83
C ILE A 428 4.48 11.43 16.17
N ALA A 429 4.11 12.59 16.73
CA ALA A 429 4.50 13.89 16.19
C ALA A 429 6.02 14.07 16.20
N ARG A 430 6.68 13.64 17.29
CA ARG A 430 8.14 13.65 17.41
C ARG A 430 8.79 12.71 16.40
N THR A 431 8.34 11.46 16.29
CA THR A 431 8.88 10.50 15.31
C THR A 431 8.77 11.05 13.89
N MET A 432 7.64 11.65 13.55
CA MET A 432 7.48 12.28 12.23
C MET A 432 8.42 13.49 12.04
N ARG A 433 8.74 14.26 13.09
CA ARG A 433 9.78 15.29 13.04
C ARG A 433 11.16 14.69 12.79
N ILE A 434 11.51 13.56 13.42
CA ILE A 434 12.77 12.84 13.17
C ILE A 434 12.93 12.59 11.66
N SER A 435 11.91 12.00 11.01
CA SER A 435 11.97 11.70 9.58
C SER A 435 12.08 12.98 8.73
N ASN A 436 11.35 14.05 9.07
CA ASN A 436 11.45 15.33 8.33
C ASN A 436 12.82 16.00 8.49
N PHE A 437 13.43 15.96 9.69
CA PHE A 437 14.77 16.46 9.90
C PHE A 437 15.81 15.61 9.17
N MET A 438 15.69 14.29 9.20
CA MET A 438 16.52 13.38 8.41
C MET A 438 16.48 13.73 6.92
N PHE A 439 15.29 13.99 6.36
CA PHE A 439 15.15 14.41 4.96
C PHE A 439 15.84 15.74 4.67
N LEU A 440 15.65 16.74 5.53
CA LEU A 440 16.34 18.03 5.40
C LEU A 440 17.87 17.89 5.48
N GLY A 441 18.37 17.03 6.38
CA GLY A 441 19.80 16.70 6.48
C GLY A 441 20.33 16.05 5.20
N ASN A 442 19.55 15.13 4.62
CA ASN A 442 19.87 14.50 3.35
C ASN A 442 19.94 15.51 2.19
N TYR A 443 18.99 16.45 2.10
CA TYR A 443 18.96 17.49 1.05
C TYR A 443 20.00 18.60 1.25
N SER A 444 20.66 18.68 2.41
CA SER A 444 21.63 19.73 2.70
C SER A 444 22.90 19.58 1.85
N LYS A 445 23.45 20.70 1.35
CA LYS A 445 24.61 20.70 0.44
C LYS A 445 25.94 20.70 1.20
N ASP A 446 25.93 21.14 2.44
CA ASP A 446 27.07 21.25 3.34
C ASP A 446 26.89 20.39 4.61
N LEU A 447 28.01 20.07 5.25
CA LEU A 447 28.04 19.20 6.43
C LEU A 447 27.40 19.85 7.65
N GLU A 448 27.69 21.12 7.91
CA GLU A 448 27.25 21.82 9.13
C GLU A 448 25.72 21.93 9.20
N THR A 449 25.08 22.30 8.08
CA THR A 449 23.62 22.33 7.97
C THR A 449 23.02 20.92 8.10
N ALA A 450 23.65 19.91 7.48
CA ALA A 450 23.20 18.53 7.59
C ALA A 450 23.24 18.04 9.05
N GLU A 451 24.36 18.27 9.75
CA GLU A 451 24.57 17.92 11.16
C GLU A 451 23.51 18.57 12.05
N LEU A 452 23.23 19.87 11.88
CA LEU A 452 22.21 20.56 12.66
C LEU A 452 20.83 19.91 12.52
N PHE A 453 20.44 19.50 11.30
CA PHE A 453 19.17 18.81 11.11
C PHE A 453 19.16 17.43 11.76
N TYR A 454 20.20 16.62 11.56
CA TYR A 454 20.28 15.31 12.20
C TYR A 454 20.24 15.42 13.72
N ASP A 455 20.96 16.35 14.31
CA ASP A 455 21.00 16.53 15.75
C ASP A 455 19.64 16.89 16.31
N ARG A 456 18.86 17.76 15.63
CA ARG A 456 17.47 18.05 16.01
C ARG A 456 16.58 16.81 16.02
N GLY A 457 16.71 15.94 15.02
CA GLY A 457 15.99 14.67 14.99
C GLY A 457 16.47 13.70 16.10
N ILE A 458 17.78 13.65 16.35
CA ILE A 458 18.36 12.81 17.42
C ILE A 458 17.83 13.25 18.78
N TYR A 459 17.75 14.55 19.08
CA TYR A 459 17.19 15.05 20.34
C TYR A 459 15.70 14.69 20.51
N ASP A 460 14.90 14.74 19.44
CA ASP A 460 13.52 14.25 19.49
C ASP A 460 13.46 12.73 19.78
N GLY A 461 14.37 11.95 19.20
CA GLY A 461 14.47 10.50 19.43
C GLY A 461 14.94 10.14 20.84
N GLN A 462 15.94 10.85 21.38
CA GLN A 462 16.39 10.69 22.77
C GLN A 462 15.26 10.96 23.77
N PHE A 463 14.44 11.98 23.50
CA PHE A 463 13.27 12.26 24.34
C PHE A 463 12.30 11.07 24.36
N ILE A 464 11.97 10.50 23.19
CA ILE A 464 11.06 9.34 23.12
C ILE A 464 11.69 8.14 23.85
N ASP A 465 12.96 7.83 23.56
CA ASP A 465 13.68 6.70 24.13
C ASP A 465 13.74 6.74 25.67
N GLN A 466 13.81 7.95 26.24
CA GLN A 466 13.92 8.17 27.67
C GLN A 466 12.57 8.28 28.40
N TYR A 467 11.56 8.88 27.76
CA TYR A 467 10.34 9.30 28.47
C TYR A 467 9.03 8.68 27.94
N CYS A 468 9.07 7.99 26.79
CA CYS A 468 7.88 7.39 26.20
C CYS A 468 7.92 5.86 26.29
N PRO A 469 6.76 5.18 26.20
CA PRO A 469 6.74 3.74 26.09
C PRO A 469 7.55 3.27 24.87
N PRO A 470 8.41 2.26 25.03
CA PRO A 470 9.13 1.64 23.92
C PRO A 470 8.17 1.10 22.84
N ASP A 471 8.46 1.46 21.59
CA ASP A 471 7.63 1.14 20.43
C ASP A 471 8.50 0.74 19.23
N PRO A 472 8.31 -0.45 18.63
CA PRO A 472 9.08 -0.91 17.47
C PRO A 472 8.99 0.00 16.24
N VAL A 473 7.85 0.65 15.99
CA VAL A 473 7.65 1.56 14.85
C VAL A 473 8.55 2.79 15.02
N PHE A 474 8.63 3.33 16.24
CA PHE A 474 9.56 4.40 16.59
C PHE A 474 11.02 3.96 16.37
N TYR A 475 11.41 2.81 16.92
CA TYR A 475 12.78 2.32 16.81
C TYR A 475 13.21 2.07 15.35
N ALA A 476 12.29 1.65 14.49
CA ALA A 476 12.52 1.55 13.06
C ALA A 476 12.94 2.91 12.47
N GLU A 477 12.16 3.97 12.70
CA GLU A 477 12.48 5.33 12.21
C GLU A 477 13.73 5.92 12.89
N TYR A 478 13.91 5.65 14.18
CA TYR A 478 15.04 6.18 14.93
C TYR A 478 16.36 5.50 14.55
N SER A 479 16.34 4.23 14.15
CA SER A 479 17.52 3.58 13.57
C SER A 479 17.93 4.21 12.24
N GLN A 480 16.96 4.64 11.44
CA GLN A 480 17.18 5.26 10.13
C GLN A 480 17.88 6.60 10.20
N ILE A 481 17.69 7.41 11.25
CA ILE A 481 18.39 8.71 11.34
C ILE A 481 19.91 8.52 11.46
N TYR A 482 20.36 7.55 12.24
CA TYR A 482 21.79 7.25 12.41
C TYR A 482 22.38 6.63 11.14
N TRP A 483 21.64 5.70 10.52
CA TRP A 483 21.99 5.15 9.21
C TRP A 483 22.17 6.27 8.18
N SER A 484 21.16 7.15 8.06
CA SER A 484 21.18 8.27 7.13
C SER A 484 22.34 9.22 7.38
N LYS A 485 22.65 9.54 8.64
CA LYS A 485 23.79 10.38 9.02
C LYS A 485 25.12 9.76 8.58
N ALA A 486 25.29 8.44 8.79
CA ALA A 486 26.46 7.71 8.33
C ALA A 486 26.61 7.78 6.80
N LEU A 487 25.52 7.51 6.07
CA LEU A 487 25.55 7.54 4.60
C LEU A 487 25.85 8.92 4.04
N LYS A 488 25.27 9.97 4.64
CA LYS A 488 25.52 11.34 4.22
C LYS A 488 27.00 11.70 4.36
N LEU A 489 27.63 11.28 5.46
CA LEU A 489 29.05 11.49 5.70
C LEU A 489 29.93 10.71 4.71
N ILE A 490 29.59 9.44 4.42
CA ILE A 490 30.26 8.65 3.36
C ILE A 490 30.19 9.36 2.02
N LYS A 491 29.03 9.88 1.63
CA LYS A 491 28.87 10.61 0.36
C LYS A 491 29.73 11.87 0.32
N PHE A 492 29.82 12.62 1.42
CA PHE A 492 30.69 13.79 1.47
C PHE A 492 32.18 13.43 1.34
N LEU A 493 32.63 12.34 1.96
CA LEU A 493 34.00 11.84 1.82
C LEU A 493 34.27 11.37 0.38
N ARG A 494 33.42 10.53 -0.21
CA ARG A 494 33.57 10.02 -1.59
C ARG A 494 33.55 11.15 -2.63
N LYS A 495 32.80 12.22 -2.40
CA LYS A 495 32.78 13.42 -3.26
C LYS A 495 33.98 14.35 -3.05
N GLY A 496 34.82 14.10 -2.04
CA GLY A 496 35.94 14.97 -1.68
C GLY A 496 35.50 16.34 -1.15
N LEU A 497 34.27 16.43 -0.62
CA LEU A 497 33.73 17.63 0.03
C LEU A 497 34.25 17.79 1.46
N ILE A 498 34.74 16.70 2.05
CA ILE A 498 35.51 16.69 3.30
C ILE A 498 36.88 16.13 2.96
N GLN A 499 37.93 16.88 3.29
CA GLN A 499 39.33 16.50 2.98
C GLN A 499 40.21 16.46 4.24
N ASP A 500 39.72 17.00 5.35
CA ASP A 500 40.35 16.98 6.65
C ASP A 500 39.73 15.90 7.57
N ARG A 501 40.51 15.47 8.58
CA ARG A 501 40.05 14.57 9.65
C ARG A 501 39.41 13.26 9.15
N ILE A 502 39.87 12.75 8.00
CA ILE A 502 39.27 11.58 7.34
C ILE A 502 39.17 10.38 8.30
N GLU A 503 40.20 10.08 9.08
CA GLU A 503 40.21 8.96 10.04
C GLU A 503 39.18 9.14 11.17
N GLU A 504 39.03 10.37 11.69
CA GLU A 504 37.99 10.70 12.69
C GLU A 504 36.60 10.49 12.07
N ARG A 505 36.38 10.98 10.85
CA ARG A 505 35.09 10.82 10.14
C ARG A 505 34.76 9.37 9.82
N GLN A 506 35.75 8.55 9.47
CA GLN A 506 35.57 7.11 9.29
C GLN A 506 35.15 6.44 10.61
N THR A 507 35.73 6.85 11.73
CA THR A 507 35.35 6.35 13.06
C THR A 507 33.93 6.75 13.43
N GLU A 508 33.54 8.01 13.17
CA GLU A 508 32.16 8.49 13.35
C GLU A 508 31.15 7.70 12.53
N ILE A 509 31.46 7.41 11.25
CA ILE A 509 30.61 6.58 10.39
C ILE A 509 30.34 5.23 11.04
N LEU A 510 31.38 4.54 11.52
CA LEU A 510 31.22 3.24 12.17
C LEU A 510 30.41 3.31 13.48
N ASP A 511 30.57 4.38 14.26
CA ASP A 511 29.75 4.61 15.47
C ASP A 511 28.27 4.82 15.12
N TYR A 512 27.98 5.62 14.09
CA TYR A 512 26.62 5.82 13.61
C TYR A 512 25.99 4.53 13.08
N LEU A 513 26.73 3.70 12.34
CA LEU A 513 26.25 2.39 11.89
C LEU A 513 25.94 1.46 13.08
N LYS A 514 26.82 1.42 14.09
CA LYS A 514 26.57 0.65 15.32
C LYS A 514 25.34 1.14 16.09
N LYS A 515 25.11 2.46 16.15
CA LYS A 515 23.90 3.04 16.76
C LYS A 515 22.64 2.67 15.97
N ALA A 516 22.70 2.70 14.64
CA ALA A 516 21.60 2.25 13.79
C ALA A 516 21.26 0.78 14.07
N GLU A 517 22.25 -0.11 14.11
CA GLU A 517 22.08 -1.52 14.50
C GLU A 517 21.51 -1.67 15.92
N HIS A 518 22.00 -0.89 16.89
CA HIS A 518 21.52 -0.92 18.27
C HIS A 518 20.02 -0.65 18.36
N TYR A 519 19.53 0.43 17.75
CA TYR A 519 18.11 0.78 17.81
C TYR A 519 17.25 -0.16 16.96
N ALA A 520 17.72 -0.61 15.80
CA ALA A 520 17.02 -1.63 15.00
C ALA A 520 16.86 -2.94 15.82
N LYS A 521 17.93 -3.37 16.51
CA LYS A 521 17.89 -4.53 17.41
C LYS A 521 16.94 -4.32 18.59
N LYS A 522 16.95 -3.13 19.19
CA LYS A 522 16.04 -2.77 20.30
C LYS A 522 14.57 -2.91 19.87
N GLY A 523 14.22 -2.41 18.68
CA GLY A 523 12.88 -2.55 18.10
C GLY A 523 12.50 -4.00 17.78
N ALA A 524 13.46 -4.80 17.29
CA ALA A 524 13.24 -6.21 16.94
C ALA A 524 12.96 -7.13 18.15
N ILE A 525 13.39 -6.76 19.36
CA ILE A 525 13.27 -7.59 20.58
C ILE A 525 12.07 -7.19 21.45
N PHE A 526 11.56 -5.96 21.31
CA PHE A 526 10.66 -5.37 22.31
C PHE A 526 9.25 -5.98 22.36
N ARG A 527 8.77 -6.63 21.29
CA ARG A 527 7.43 -7.26 21.25
C ARG A 527 7.48 -8.65 20.63
N ILE A 528 6.51 -9.50 21.03
CA ILE A 528 6.27 -10.84 20.46
C ILE A 528 6.04 -10.76 18.95
N TYR A 529 5.41 -9.67 18.48
CA TYR A 529 5.24 -9.29 17.08
C TYR A 529 5.96 -7.96 16.86
N ALA A 530 7.28 -8.00 16.63
CA ALA A 530 8.06 -6.80 16.36
C ALA A 530 7.77 -6.25 14.97
N ASP A 531 7.85 -4.93 14.78
CA ASP A 531 7.75 -4.34 13.43
C ASP A 531 8.85 -4.95 12.56
N THR A 532 8.44 -5.73 11.56
CA THR A 532 9.34 -6.53 10.71
C THR A 532 10.42 -5.71 10.02
N ARG A 533 10.22 -4.39 9.84
CA ARG A 533 11.27 -3.49 9.36
C ARG A 533 12.49 -3.44 10.26
N CYS A 534 12.34 -3.54 11.59
CA CYS A 534 13.47 -3.50 12.51
C CYS A 534 14.45 -4.63 12.23
N THR A 535 13.93 -5.85 12.05
CA THR A 535 14.74 -7.02 11.68
C THR A 535 15.36 -6.86 10.30
N SER A 536 14.59 -6.39 9.31
CA SER A 536 15.13 -6.14 7.98
C SER A 536 16.23 -5.07 7.98
N TYR A 537 16.06 -3.97 8.71
CA TYR A 537 17.08 -2.92 8.83
C TYR A 537 18.31 -3.42 9.55
N LEU A 538 18.15 -4.18 10.63
CA LEU A 538 19.28 -4.79 11.34
C LEU A 538 20.15 -5.63 10.38
N MET A 539 19.54 -6.49 9.56
CA MET A 539 20.27 -7.30 8.58
C MET A 539 21.06 -6.43 7.61
N HIS A 540 20.43 -5.41 7.03
CA HIS A 540 21.12 -4.60 6.04
C HIS A 540 22.20 -3.68 6.64
N PHE A 541 21.96 -3.09 7.82
CA PHE A 541 22.95 -2.26 8.51
C PHE A 541 24.17 -3.07 8.89
N ALA A 542 23.98 -4.27 9.46
CA ALA A 542 25.06 -5.17 9.80
C ALA A 542 25.84 -5.65 8.56
N ALA A 543 25.14 -5.98 7.46
CA ALA A 543 25.78 -6.37 6.22
C ALA A 543 26.59 -5.24 5.58
N PHE A 544 26.06 -4.01 5.57
CA PHE A 544 26.78 -2.85 5.05
C PHE A 544 27.99 -2.47 5.91
N ARG A 545 27.87 -2.50 7.24
CA ARG A 545 29.02 -2.31 8.14
C ARG A 545 30.07 -3.38 7.88
N GLY A 546 29.66 -4.64 7.72
CA GLY A 546 30.56 -5.74 7.37
C GLY A 546 31.34 -5.50 6.07
N LEU A 547 30.71 -4.96 5.03
CA LEU A 547 31.40 -4.56 3.79
C LEU A 547 32.46 -3.49 4.05
N ILE A 548 32.12 -2.44 4.80
CA ILE A 548 33.04 -1.33 5.13
C ILE A 548 34.22 -1.82 5.97
N GLU A 549 33.99 -2.68 6.96
CA GLU A 549 35.04 -3.23 7.83
C GLU A 549 36.03 -4.12 7.05
N LYS A 550 35.58 -4.71 5.93
CA LYS A 550 36.43 -5.50 5.03
C LYS A 550 37.23 -4.65 4.06
N ASP A 551 36.66 -3.56 3.55
CA ASP A 551 37.35 -2.63 2.65
C ASP A 551 37.01 -1.17 2.99
N ASN A 552 37.86 -0.54 3.80
CA ASN A 552 37.66 0.83 4.24
C ASN A 552 37.74 1.86 3.09
N ARG A 553 38.32 1.49 1.93
CA ARG A 553 38.40 2.37 0.76
C ARG A 553 37.01 2.69 0.20
N LEU A 554 36.02 1.83 0.47
CA LEU A 554 34.61 2.09 0.16
C LEU A 554 34.09 3.40 0.79
N LEU A 555 34.71 3.89 1.87
CA LEU A 555 34.31 5.14 2.52
C LEU A 555 34.76 6.40 1.77
N THR A 556 35.76 6.30 0.91
CA THR A 556 36.44 7.47 0.31
C THR A 556 36.60 7.39 -1.22
N ASP A 557 36.71 6.19 -1.80
CA ASP A 557 36.95 6.03 -3.24
C ASP A 557 35.64 5.93 -4.02
N LYS A 558 35.24 7.05 -4.65
CA LYS A 558 34.04 7.12 -5.50
C LYS A 558 34.01 6.15 -6.69
N ASN A 559 35.16 5.64 -7.12
CA ASN A 559 35.24 4.75 -8.28
C ASN A 559 35.06 3.29 -7.88
N LEU A 560 35.14 2.97 -6.58
CA LEU A 560 34.93 1.63 -6.06
C LEU A 560 33.43 1.42 -5.80
N PRO A 561 32.76 0.51 -6.54
CA PRO A 561 31.35 0.22 -6.32
C PRO A 561 31.14 -0.61 -5.04
N PHE A 562 29.97 -0.47 -4.43
CA PHE A 562 29.55 -1.31 -3.32
C PHE A 562 29.04 -2.66 -3.86
N VAL A 563 29.90 -3.68 -3.82
CA VAL A 563 29.59 -5.05 -4.24
C VAL A 563 29.97 -6.04 -3.14
N ASP A 564 29.19 -7.11 -2.99
CA ASP A 564 29.41 -8.18 -2.02
C ASP A 564 29.92 -9.44 -2.71
N THR A 565 31.23 -9.47 -2.95
CA THR A 565 31.92 -10.63 -3.54
C THR A 565 32.25 -11.71 -2.51
N GLN A 566 32.02 -11.46 -1.22
CA GLN A 566 32.39 -12.35 -0.11
C GLN A 566 31.20 -13.03 0.56
N GLY A 567 29.96 -12.77 0.10
CA GLY A 567 28.76 -13.35 0.68
C GLY A 567 28.45 -12.84 2.10
N ILE A 568 28.82 -11.60 2.41
CA ILE A 568 28.58 -10.98 3.72
C ILE A 568 27.08 -10.87 3.99
N PHE A 569 26.28 -10.50 2.98
CA PHE A 569 24.83 -10.38 3.14
C PHE A 569 24.22 -11.73 3.52
N SER A 570 24.50 -12.80 2.76
CA SER A 570 23.93 -14.12 3.07
C SER A 570 24.37 -14.64 4.43
N SER A 571 25.63 -14.39 4.84
CA SER A 571 26.13 -14.75 6.18
C SER A 571 25.36 -14.04 7.30
N VAL A 572 25.13 -12.72 7.16
CA VAL A 572 24.34 -11.95 8.13
C VAL A 572 22.90 -12.43 8.19
N ALA A 573 22.26 -12.68 7.04
CA ALA A 573 20.91 -13.21 6.99
C ALA A 573 20.79 -14.57 7.69
N LYS A 574 21.71 -15.50 7.45
CA LYS A 574 21.74 -16.80 8.14
C LYS A 574 21.83 -16.63 9.65
N SER A 575 22.72 -15.75 10.14
CA SER A 575 22.85 -15.49 11.57
C SER A 575 21.57 -14.91 12.19
N VAL A 576 20.92 -13.97 11.51
CA VAL A 576 19.67 -13.37 12.01
C VAL A 576 18.53 -14.38 11.97
N TYR A 577 18.35 -15.12 10.86
CA TYR A 577 17.30 -16.13 10.72
C TYR A 577 17.45 -17.28 11.72
N ASP A 578 18.68 -17.72 12.01
CA ASP A 578 18.97 -18.68 13.07
C ASP A 578 18.53 -18.13 14.44
N THR A 579 18.93 -16.89 14.75
CA THR A 579 18.61 -16.24 16.04
C THR A 579 17.10 -16.10 16.29
N ILE A 580 16.32 -15.85 15.25
CA ILE A 580 14.86 -15.70 15.36
C ILE A 580 14.07 -17.00 15.13
N GLY A 581 14.77 -18.14 14.98
CA GLY A 581 14.16 -19.46 14.82
C GLY A 581 13.46 -19.67 13.48
N TRP A 582 13.93 -19.02 12.41
CA TRP A 582 13.43 -19.21 11.06
C TRP A 582 14.15 -20.34 10.32
N ILE A 583 15.31 -20.78 10.81
CA ILE A 583 16.04 -21.95 10.32
C ILE A 583 15.70 -23.12 11.24
N ILE A 584 15.14 -24.19 10.66
CA ILE A 584 14.82 -25.43 11.38
C ILE A 584 15.56 -26.58 10.69
N PRO A 585 16.28 -27.43 11.43
CA PRO A 585 16.84 -28.66 10.87
C PRO A 585 15.73 -29.60 10.38
N GLU A 586 15.93 -30.28 9.26
CA GLU A 586 15.06 -31.37 8.81
C GLU A 586 15.03 -32.48 9.87
N ASP A 587 13.89 -33.15 10.00
CA ASP A 587 13.68 -34.21 10.98
C ASP A 587 14.78 -35.29 10.88
N GLY A 588 15.67 -35.33 11.88
CA GLY A 588 16.72 -36.35 12.01
C GLY A 588 18.05 -36.04 11.31
N GLY A 589 18.33 -34.80 10.90
CA GLY A 589 19.62 -34.42 10.30
C GLY A 589 20.03 -32.95 10.50
N ASP A 590 21.19 -32.59 9.94
CA ASP A 590 21.75 -31.22 9.93
C ASP A 590 21.29 -30.36 8.72
N ALA A 591 20.49 -30.93 7.82
CA ALA A 591 19.97 -30.22 6.64
C ALA A 591 18.90 -29.20 7.06
N ILE A 592 18.79 -28.06 6.36
CA ILE A 592 17.84 -26.98 6.69
C ILE A 592 16.53 -27.17 5.93
N ASP A 593 15.38 -27.06 6.60
CA ASP A 593 14.07 -26.97 5.93
C ASP A 593 13.90 -25.60 5.25
N GLU A 594 14.38 -25.51 4.01
CA GLU A 594 14.25 -24.32 3.17
C GLU A 594 12.78 -23.97 2.88
N SER A 595 11.89 -24.97 2.82
CA SER A 595 10.45 -24.78 2.57
C SER A 595 9.77 -24.06 3.72
N PHE A 596 10.13 -24.38 4.96
CA PHE A 596 9.66 -23.67 6.14
C PHE A 596 10.11 -22.20 6.14
N SER A 597 11.40 -21.97 5.86
CA SER A 597 11.98 -20.62 5.80
C SER A 597 11.30 -19.74 4.77
N ASP A 598 11.04 -20.27 3.57
CA ASP A 598 10.38 -19.53 2.48
C ASP A 598 8.91 -19.23 2.76
N LYS A 599 8.19 -20.16 3.41
CA LYS A 599 6.81 -19.94 3.87
C LYS A 599 6.76 -18.85 4.95
N ARG A 600 7.70 -18.86 5.91
CA ARG A 600 7.80 -17.84 6.95
C ARG A 600 8.07 -16.46 6.38
N MET A 601 9.00 -16.36 5.44
CA MET A 601 9.29 -15.10 4.74
C MET A 601 8.04 -14.57 4.03
N THR A 602 7.33 -15.44 3.30
CA THR A 602 6.11 -15.05 2.57
C THR A 602 5.02 -14.57 3.52
N ILE A 603 4.72 -15.30 4.60
CA ILE A 603 3.73 -14.89 5.60
C ILE A 603 4.09 -13.54 6.24
N THR A 604 5.37 -13.34 6.53
CA THR A 604 5.86 -12.10 7.16
C THR A 604 5.69 -10.90 6.22
N VAL A 605 6.09 -11.06 4.96
CA VAL A 605 5.91 -10.03 3.93
C VAL A 605 4.43 -9.72 3.72
N ASP A 606 3.58 -10.73 3.60
CA ASP A 606 2.14 -10.54 3.38
C ASP A 606 1.48 -9.86 4.59
N THR A 607 1.84 -10.25 5.81
CA THR A 607 1.35 -9.61 7.05
C THR A 607 1.74 -8.14 7.08
N TYR A 608 3.00 -7.83 6.79
CA TYR A 608 3.48 -6.45 6.78
C TYR A 608 2.83 -5.61 5.67
N LEU A 609 2.76 -6.12 4.43
CA LEU A 609 2.08 -5.45 3.32
C LEU A 609 0.60 -5.20 3.62
N ASN A 610 -0.06 -6.12 4.33
CA ASN A 610 -1.43 -5.93 4.79
C ASN A 610 -1.55 -4.85 5.86
N SER A 611 -0.52 -4.56 6.65
CA SER A 611 -0.59 -3.48 7.66
C SER A 611 -0.49 -2.06 7.09
N ILE A 612 -0.28 -1.90 5.78
CA ILE A 612 -0.03 -0.62 5.10
C ILE A 612 -1.18 -0.29 4.14
N SER A 613 -1.69 0.94 4.20
CA SER A 613 -2.60 1.50 3.19
C SER A 613 -2.02 2.69 2.42
N SER A 614 -1.00 3.36 2.96
CA SER A 614 -0.39 4.55 2.33
C SER A 614 0.20 4.22 0.96
N PRO A 615 -0.30 4.82 -0.14
CA PRO A 615 0.23 4.57 -1.48
C PRO A 615 1.69 5.00 -1.63
N SER A 616 2.06 6.13 -1.00
CA SER A 616 3.43 6.68 -1.01
C SER A 616 4.45 5.78 -0.33
N PHE A 617 4.02 4.94 0.61
CA PHE A 617 4.89 4.03 1.36
C PHE A 617 4.85 2.59 0.81
N PHE A 618 3.69 2.16 0.33
CA PHE A 618 3.47 0.82 -0.21
C PHE A 618 4.41 0.53 -1.39
N VAL A 619 4.60 1.51 -2.28
CA VAL A 619 5.51 1.39 -3.43
C VAL A 619 6.95 1.10 -2.97
N CYS A 620 7.43 1.85 -1.98
CA CYS A 620 8.76 1.60 -1.43
C CYS A 620 8.86 0.25 -0.73
N THR A 621 7.79 -0.17 -0.06
CA THR A 621 7.77 -1.48 0.60
C THR A 621 7.91 -2.62 -0.41
N LEU A 622 7.25 -2.54 -1.58
CA LEU A 622 7.44 -3.53 -2.65
C LEU A 622 8.90 -3.59 -3.12
N PHE A 623 9.53 -2.44 -3.32
CA PHE A 623 10.95 -2.39 -3.70
C PHE A 623 11.84 -2.96 -2.59
N PHE A 624 11.57 -2.66 -1.33
CA PHE A 624 12.33 -3.17 -0.19
C PHE A 624 12.18 -4.69 -0.02
N VAL A 625 11.01 -5.25 -0.34
CA VAL A 625 10.85 -6.71 -0.45
C VAL A 625 11.77 -7.29 -1.54
N CYS A 626 11.90 -6.62 -2.68
CA CYS A 626 12.87 -7.03 -3.71
C CYS A 626 14.30 -7.03 -3.18
N THR A 627 14.72 -6.02 -2.41
CA THR A 627 16.08 -5.99 -1.85
C THR A 627 16.28 -7.14 -0.88
N VAL A 628 15.30 -7.46 -0.02
CA VAL A 628 15.41 -8.59 0.90
C VAL A 628 15.52 -9.92 0.15
N LEU A 629 14.67 -10.15 -0.86
CA LEU A 629 14.66 -11.39 -1.64
C LEU A 629 15.93 -11.56 -2.48
N TRP A 630 16.48 -10.48 -3.04
CA TRP A 630 17.65 -10.55 -3.90
C TRP A 630 18.97 -10.52 -3.12
N ASP A 631 19.13 -9.57 -2.20
CA ASP A 631 20.42 -9.23 -1.61
C ASP A 631 20.90 -10.27 -0.60
N PHE A 632 19.97 -10.91 0.10
CA PHE A 632 20.27 -11.95 1.09
C PHE A 632 20.20 -13.37 0.53
N SER A 633 19.92 -13.53 -0.76
CA SER A 633 19.92 -14.82 -1.44
C SER A 633 21.31 -15.14 -2.01
N GLU A 634 21.68 -16.42 -1.95
CA GLU A 634 22.84 -16.96 -2.66
C GLU A 634 22.54 -17.09 -4.17
N PRO A 635 23.56 -17.19 -5.05
CA PRO A 635 23.38 -17.20 -6.51
C PRO A 635 22.32 -18.21 -7.01
N GLU A 636 22.30 -19.43 -6.49
CA GLU A 636 21.32 -20.45 -6.86
C GLU A 636 19.88 -20.05 -6.48
N LYS A 637 19.70 -19.41 -5.33
CA LYS A 637 18.39 -18.92 -4.88
C LYS A 637 17.98 -17.66 -5.65
N GLN A 638 18.93 -16.80 -6.01
CA GLN A 638 18.66 -15.63 -6.86
C GLN A 638 18.03 -16.03 -8.20
N LYS A 639 18.52 -17.11 -8.82
CA LYS A 639 17.92 -17.68 -10.03
C LYS A 639 16.47 -18.11 -9.84
N GLN A 640 16.09 -18.59 -8.67
CA GLN A 640 14.71 -19.02 -8.36
C GLN A 640 13.78 -17.84 -8.10
N VAL A 641 14.29 -16.76 -7.49
CA VAL A 641 13.45 -15.60 -7.11
C VAL A 641 13.43 -14.47 -8.16
N ILE A 642 14.28 -14.54 -9.20
CA ILE A 642 14.46 -13.44 -10.17
C ILE A 642 13.16 -12.98 -10.83
N ASP A 643 12.30 -13.92 -11.23
CA ASP A 643 11.02 -13.59 -11.86
C ASP A 643 10.05 -12.93 -10.88
N ARG A 644 10.07 -13.34 -9.61
CA ARG A 644 9.28 -12.72 -8.53
C ARG A 644 9.79 -11.31 -8.24
N VAL A 645 11.10 -11.10 -8.22
CA VAL A 645 11.72 -9.77 -8.07
C VAL A 645 11.30 -8.85 -9.21
N LEU A 646 11.41 -9.30 -10.46
CA LEU A 646 10.99 -8.53 -11.64
C LEU A 646 9.50 -8.19 -11.61
N LEU A 647 8.65 -9.13 -11.19
CA LEU A 647 7.21 -8.90 -11.01
C LEU A 647 6.93 -7.79 -9.99
N PHE A 648 7.59 -7.82 -8.83
CA PHE A 648 7.41 -6.80 -7.81
C PHE A 648 7.92 -5.42 -8.26
N LEU A 649 9.03 -5.36 -9.01
CA LEU A 649 9.50 -4.12 -9.63
C LEU A 649 8.47 -3.56 -10.62
N ASP A 650 7.83 -4.41 -11.43
CA ASP A 650 6.77 -3.99 -12.35
C ASP A 650 5.51 -3.52 -11.62
N MET A 651 5.13 -4.17 -10.52
CA MET A 651 4.06 -3.70 -9.65
C MET A 651 4.38 -2.35 -9.01
N ALA A 652 5.63 -2.14 -8.58
CA ALA A 652 6.09 -0.87 -8.02
C ALA A 652 6.03 0.24 -9.08
N LEU A 653 6.46 -0.02 -10.32
CA LEU A 653 6.35 0.94 -11.44
C LEU A 653 4.90 1.35 -11.69
N GLY A 654 4.00 0.37 -11.86
CA GLY A 654 2.58 0.64 -12.13
C GLY A 654 1.92 1.47 -11.04
N LYS A 655 2.24 1.21 -9.76
CA LYS A 655 1.73 1.98 -8.62
C LYS A 655 2.37 3.36 -8.48
N THR A 656 3.64 3.51 -8.85
CA THR A 656 4.32 4.81 -8.86
C THR A 656 3.68 5.77 -9.85
N GLU A 657 3.23 5.26 -11.02
CA GLU A 657 2.50 6.05 -12.01
C GLU A 657 1.14 6.55 -11.48
N GLU A 658 0.45 5.79 -10.62
CA GLU A 658 -0.79 6.24 -9.98
C GLU A 658 -0.55 7.46 -9.06
N LEU A 659 0.62 7.56 -8.42
CA LEU A 659 0.95 8.63 -7.47
C LEU A 659 1.17 9.99 -8.14
N LYS A 660 1.58 10.03 -9.43
CA LYS A 660 1.73 11.28 -10.18
C LYS A 660 0.45 12.13 -10.15
N LYS A 661 -0.71 11.48 -10.26
CA LYS A 661 -2.03 12.14 -10.27
C LYS A 661 -2.43 12.75 -8.92
N LEU A 662 -1.82 12.28 -7.83
CA LEU A 662 -2.11 12.71 -6.46
C LEU A 662 -1.16 13.81 -5.97
N CYS A 663 -0.15 14.16 -6.77
CA CYS A 663 0.92 15.07 -6.38
C CYS A 663 1.59 14.65 -5.05
N LEU A 664 1.78 13.34 -4.85
CA LEU A 664 2.45 12.77 -3.67
C LEU A 664 3.79 12.17 -4.08
N GLY A 665 4.83 12.46 -3.30
CA GLY A 665 6.11 11.77 -3.38
C GLY A 665 6.06 10.37 -2.75
N ILE A 666 7.11 9.61 -2.99
CA ILE A 666 7.31 8.25 -2.48
C ILE A 666 8.23 8.36 -1.29
N TYR A 667 7.78 7.90 -0.12
CA TYR A 667 8.67 7.76 1.02
C TYR A 667 9.58 6.59 0.73
N SER A 668 10.85 6.89 0.52
CA SER A 668 11.84 5.92 0.16
C SER A 668 12.71 5.58 1.33
N LEU A 669 12.59 4.33 1.74
CA LEU A 669 13.53 3.62 2.61
C LEU A 669 14.63 2.94 1.82
N THR A 670 14.64 3.11 0.50
CA THR A 670 15.80 3.71 -0.16
C THR A 670 17.09 3.60 0.61
N PRO A 671 17.71 2.43 0.74
CA PRO A 671 18.73 2.32 1.76
C PRO A 671 20.03 3.01 1.37
N ALA A 672 20.28 3.15 0.08
CA ALA A 672 21.26 4.07 -0.49
C ALA A 672 20.97 5.56 -0.18
N TYR A 673 19.72 5.94 0.12
CA TYR A 673 19.30 7.32 0.39
C TYR A 673 17.85 7.48 0.95
N PRO A 674 17.64 7.62 2.27
CA PRO A 674 16.29 7.72 2.83
C PRO A 674 15.70 9.13 2.64
N VAL A 675 14.82 9.31 1.64
CA VAL A 675 14.18 10.59 1.29
C VAL A 675 12.78 10.42 0.72
N ILE A 676 12.08 11.53 0.51
CA ILE A 676 10.88 11.56 -0.33
C ILE A 676 11.29 11.79 -1.80
N HIS A 677 11.12 10.78 -2.67
CA HIS A 677 11.34 10.92 -4.11
C HIS A 677 10.09 11.45 -4.82
N SER A 678 10.29 12.20 -5.90
CA SER A 678 9.23 12.38 -6.89
C SER A 678 8.92 11.05 -7.60
N PRO A 679 7.71 10.87 -8.16
CA PRO A 679 7.40 9.68 -8.93
C PRO A 679 8.36 9.42 -10.10
N GLY A 680 8.78 10.42 -10.88
CA GLY A 680 9.72 10.22 -11.98
C GLY A 680 11.13 9.85 -11.52
N GLU A 681 11.66 10.47 -10.47
CA GLU A 681 12.92 10.02 -9.84
C GLU A 681 12.83 8.55 -9.43
N TYR A 682 11.72 8.16 -8.80
CA TYR A 682 11.55 6.79 -8.31
C TYR A 682 11.34 5.78 -9.45
N ILE A 683 10.67 6.16 -10.55
CA ILE A 683 10.56 5.33 -11.75
C ILE A 683 11.93 5.08 -12.35
N ASN A 684 12.76 6.13 -12.50
CA ASN A 684 14.12 5.98 -13.01
C ASN A 684 14.95 5.04 -12.12
N TRP A 685 14.78 5.14 -10.80
CA TRP A 685 15.39 4.21 -9.86
C TRP A 685 14.99 2.76 -10.16
N ILE A 686 13.68 2.48 -10.20
CA ILE A 686 13.16 1.12 -10.42
C ILE A 686 13.61 0.59 -11.78
N LEU A 687 13.57 1.40 -12.84
CA LEU A 687 13.98 1.00 -14.19
C LEU A 687 15.46 0.58 -14.25
N LYS A 688 16.34 1.33 -13.58
CA LYS A 688 17.76 0.95 -13.46
C LYS A 688 17.94 -0.37 -12.73
N ALA A 689 17.25 -0.54 -11.59
CA ALA A 689 17.26 -1.81 -10.85
C ALA A 689 16.75 -2.98 -11.70
N LYS A 690 15.65 -2.76 -12.41
CA LYS A 690 15.07 -3.76 -13.33
C LYS A 690 16.05 -4.11 -14.44
N HIS A 691 16.68 -3.12 -15.07
CA HIS A 691 17.67 -3.33 -16.13
C HIS A 691 18.84 -4.20 -15.63
N SER A 692 19.43 -3.87 -14.47
CA SER A 692 20.53 -4.66 -13.91
C SER A 692 20.14 -6.11 -13.61
N ILE A 693 18.92 -6.35 -13.10
CA ILE A 693 18.42 -7.71 -12.86
C ILE A 693 18.16 -8.45 -14.18
N GLN A 694 17.61 -7.76 -15.20
CA GLN A 694 17.38 -8.34 -16.52
C GLN A 694 18.71 -8.75 -17.19
N GLU A 695 19.74 -7.91 -17.10
CA GLU A 695 21.07 -8.23 -17.62
C GLU A 695 21.66 -9.48 -16.96
N ILE A 696 21.52 -9.61 -15.63
CA ILE A 696 21.93 -10.82 -14.89
C ILE A 696 21.13 -12.04 -15.36
N LYS A 697 19.82 -11.89 -15.59
CA LYS A 697 18.97 -12.97 -16.10
C LYS A 697 19.40 -13.44 -17.48
N GLU A 698 19.70 -12.50 -18.38
CA GLU A 698 20.06 -12.76 -19.77
C GLU A 698 21.46 -13.38 -19.91
N THR A 699 22.42 -12.89 -19.12
CA THR A 699 23.79 -13.40 -19.10
C THR A 699 23.95 -14.69 -18.29
N GLY A 700 23.04 -14.94 -17.34
CA GLY A 700 23.14 -16.05 -16.39
C GLY A 700 24.24 -15.88 -15.35
N ASN A 701 24.85 -14.68 -15.23
CA ASN A 701 25.92 -14.42 -14.28
C ASN A 701 25.36 -13.94 -12.92
N TYR A 702 25.10 -14.87 -12.02
CA TYR A 702 24.59 -14.58 -10.67
C TYR A 702 25.69 -14.29 -9.64
N GLU A 703 26.97 -14.43 -10.00
CA GLU A 703 28.11 -14.23 -9.09
C GLU A 703 28.64 -12.79 -9.07
N THR A 704 27.87 -11.83 -9.58
CA THR A 704 28.28 -10.41 -9.69
C THR A 704 28.53 -9.72 -8.34
N GLY A 705 27.98 -10.26 -7.24
CA GLY A 705 27.98 -9.60 -5.94
C GLY A 705 27.11 -8.34 -5.88
N MET A 706 26.34 -8.03 -6.93
CA MET A 706 25.48 -6.86 -6.99
C MET A 706 24.34 -6.96 -5.98
N LYS A 707 24.14 -5.90 -5.19
CA LYS A 707 23.03 -5.76 -4.25
C LYS A 707 22.13 -4.60 -4.64
N LEU A 708 20.83 -4.85 -4.77
CA LEU A 708 19.81 -3.85 -5.08
C LEU A 708 19.77 -2.72 -4.05
N PHE A 709 19.98 -3.02 -2.77
CA PHE A 709 20.07 -2.07 -1.66
C PHE A 709 21.19 -1.03 -1.85
N LEU A 710 22.25 -1.41 -2.56
CA LEU A 710 23.46 -0.62 -2.80
C LEU A 710 23.52 -0.05 -4.22
N LEU A 711 22.65 -0.54 -5.10
CA LEU A 711 22.50 -0.07 -6.46
C LEU A 711 22.06 1.40 -6.40
N GLN A 712 22.92 2.30 -6.90
CA GLN A 712 22.73 3.76 -6.93
C GLN A 712 23.17 4.52 -5.67
N PHE A 713 24.03 3.95 -4.82
CA PHE A 713 24.58 4.64 -3.65
C PHE A 713 25.16 6.04 -3.97
N ASP A 714 25.95 6.14 -5.03
CA ASP A 714 26.65 7.38 -5.42
C ASP A 714 25.83 8.33 -6.29
N GLU A 715 24.60 7.98 -6.66
CA GLU A 715 23.79 8.86 -7.51
C GLU A 715 23.45 10.18 -6.79
N GLU A 716 23.50 11.27 -7.56
CA GLU A 716 23.22 12.59 -7.05
C GLU A 716 21.73 12.76 -6.76
N THR A 717 21.45 12.99 -5.49
CA THR A 717 20.14 13.43 -4.97
C THR A 717 20.19 14.86 -4.47
N ASN A 718 21.25 15.60 -4.87
CA ASN A 718 21.42 17.03 -4.68
C ASN A 718 20.39 17.87 -5.46
N SER A 719 19.31 17.25 -5.97
CA SER A 719 18.16 18.01 -6.40
C SER A 719 17.70 18.85 -5.19
N GLU A 720 17.58 20.16 -5.41
CA GLU A 720 16.87 21.02 -4.48
C GLU A 720 15.55 20.35 -4.08
N PRO A 721 14.98 20.62 -2.88
CA PRO A 721 13.68 20.11 -2.52
C PRO A 721 12.74 20.31 -3.70
N ILE A 722 12.38 19.20 -4.37
CA ILE A 722 11.70 19.27 -5.64
C ILE A 722 10.44 20.10 -5.43
N THR A 723 10.36 21.16 -6.20
CA THR A 723 9.22 22.05 -6.19
C THR A 723 8.05 21.28 -6.81
N PHE A 724 6.80 21.68 -6.52
CA PHE A 724 5.62 21.06 -7.15
C PHE A 724 5.76 20.98 -8.68
N ASP A 725 6.53 21.89 -9.30
CA ASP A 725 6.80 21.90 -10.74
C ASP A 725 7.40 20.62 -11.29
N LEU A 726 8.23 19.86 -10.56
CA LEU A 726 8.80 18.62 -11.15
C LEU A 726 7.76 17.51 -11.19
N ILE A 727 7.04 17.29 -10.08
CA ILE A 727 5.93 16.32 -10.02
C ILE A 727 4.83 16.71 -11.02
N GLN A 728 4.60 18.01 -11.21
CA GLN A 728 3.63 18.53 -12.18
C GLN A 728 4.14 18.54 -13.64
N ALA A 729 5.43 18.76 -13.88
CA ALA A 729 6.03 18.74 -15.22
C ALA A 729 6.07 17.32 -15.76
N GLU A 730 6.33 16.34 -14.90
CA GLU A 730 6.19 14.91 -15.22
C GLU A 730 4.77 14.53 -15.65
N GLU A 731 3.74 15.14 -15.06
CA GLU A 731 2.35 14.96 -15.50
C GLU A 731 2.06 15.67 -16.83
N LYS A 732 2.57 16.90 -17.01
CA LYS A 732 2.37 17.69 -18.24
C LYS A 732 3.04 17.08 -19.47
N ALA A 733 4.20 16.43 -19.31
CA ALA A 733 4.93 15.77 -20.41
C ALA A 733 4.19 14.57 -21.03
N MET A 734 3.10 14.09 -20.41
CA MET A 734 2.25 13.01 -20.93
C MET A 734 1.01 13.50 -21.71
N ARG A 735 0.76 14.80 -21.76
CA ARG A 735 -0.30 15.41 -22.60
C ARG A 735 0.31 15.96 -23.88
#